data_AF-A0A923D1P1-F1
#
_entry.id   AF-A0A923D1P1-F1
#
_cell.length_a   1.000
_cell.length_b   1.000
_cell.length_c   1.000
_cell.angle_alpha   90.00
_cell.angle_beta   90.00
_cell.angle_gamma   90.00
#
_symmetry.space_group_name_H-M   'P 1'
#
loop_
_entity.id
_entity.type
_entity.pdbx_description
1 polymer ?
#
loop_
_entity_poly.entity_id
_entity_poly.type
_entity_poly.pdbx_seq_one_letter_code
_entity_poly.pdbx_strand_id
1 'polypeptide(L)'
;MTGARMLPFLFEIGTDELPARFLPVERQHVAAGFAALLAELSLEHRGLRVLATPRRLAVLVEALAEQQADRTIEVKGPPLSAARGPDGSPTPAALGFARKNGVAIEDCLEMGDGKGGAFLGVRRTLAGRPAAELLAERLPGLLTAIPFPKTMHWGTSDFEYARPIQWLVALLGEQVLPLEMAGLRAGRVSRGHRTLAAGAPVEIAAPGAYLAALRDHGVEPDQDERRRVVREGGERLAREAGGRIVEDEELLQEVTDLLEHPTPFLGAVPESYFALPDEVIVTALKAHQRYFAVRREGDGRLLPVFFAVRDGDDTALDNVIRGNEKVLNARLNDALFYWRCDLKLTPDQHTARLADVTWLEGYGTVLDKVGRVGRLVERLWSAGLGDGGAPPPELLRAARICKFDLVTEMIRDGKEFTKLEGTIGARYAAAAGEAPAVCSLLEEYYRPRSAADGLPAGAAAAVLAAADRLDTLAGCWLAGFVPTGAKDPYALRRHTLAVLRILIDRAARLDLADVVAQALAGYATLADEPDVARPRRDPRLRPHAPGGATGRRGCLPGSGAGGPARARERPDRRRRLGPRPRRLPGTAGLPAARQGGQALPQHPGGTHPRGGRPGRLRGQVARRGRHPRGPGFLGAARAGRSRPGGGRGHGRARPARAAGGGGLHRGLPCAFRAGAGHRRVLRDGPGQRRPGRVAGTEARLPARDPWPVRPVRRSRRSGPPGIGILTSDRLISDREPHGGSLYF
;
A
#
# COMPACT_ATOMS: atom_id res chain seq x y z
N MET A 1 -4.03 -46.21 -14.52
CA MET A 1 -3.77 -44.76 -14.44
C MET A 1 -2.31 -44.56 -14.07
N THR A 2 -1.45 -44.29 -15.04
CA THR A 2 -0.12 -43.74 -14.78
C THR A 2 -0.33 -42.28 -14.38
N GLY A 3 0.00 -41.91 -13.15
CA GLY A 3 -0.08 -40.52 -12.72
C GLY A 3 0.89 -39.66 -13.54
N ALA A 4 0.47 -38.46 -13.95
CA ALA A 4 1.35 -37.54 -14.65
C ALA A 4 2.59 -37.26 -13.80
N ARG A 5 3.78 -37.29 -14.42
CA ARG A 5 5.03 -37.04 -13.70
C ARG A 5 5.06 -35.58 -13.26
N MET A 6 5.32 -35.38 -11.98
CA MET A 6 5.32 -34.06 -11.36
C MET A 6 6.76 -33.53 -11.29
N LEU A 7 6.98 -32.31 -11.77
CA LEU A 7 8.26 -31.62 -11.78
C LEU A 7 8.15 -30.28 -11.04
N PRO A 8 9.20 -29.81 -10.35
CA PRO A 8 9.18 -28.46 -9.79
C PRO A 8 9.21 -27.43 -10.91
N PHE A 9 8.64 -26.24 -10.67
CA PHE A 9 8.55 -25.16 -11.66
C PHE A 9 9.01 -23.83 -11.08
N LEU A 10 9.70 -23.03 -11.90
CA LEU A 10 10.06 -21.64 -11.63
C LEU A 10 9.68 -20.78 -12.83
N PHE A 11 9.07 -19.64 -12.55
CA PHE A 11 8.99 -18.50 -13.45
C PHE A 11 9.51 -17.26 -12.73
N GLU A 12 10.37 -16.45 -13.34
CA GLU A 12 10.80 -15.15 -12.83
C GLU A 12 10.81 -14.13 -13.97
N ILE A 13 10.21 -12.97 -13.72
CA ILE A 13 10.54 -11.74 -14.45
C ILE A 13 11.40 -10.85 -13.56
N GLY A 14 12.42 -10.22 -14.15
CA GLY A 14 13.20 -9.17 -13.50
C GLY A 14 12.95 -7.82 -14.13
N THR A 15 12.99 -6.74 -13.35
CA THR A 15 12.65 -5.39 -13.79
C THR A 15 13.65 -4.33 -13.31
N ASP A 16 13.42 -3.09 -13.74
CA ASP A 16 13.79 -1.93 -12.94
C ASP A 16 12.86 -1.73 -11.74
N GLU A 17 13.26 -0.85 -10.82
CA GLU A 17 12.62 -0.71 -9.51
C GLU A 17 11.14 -0.31 -9.59
N LEU A 18 10.29 -1.23 -9.15
CA LEU A 18 8.86 -1.10 -8.92
C LEU A 18 8.63 -0.32 -7.61
N PRO A 19 7.66 0.60 -7.56
CA PRO A 19 7.27 1.21 -6.29
C PRO A 19 6.71 0.16 -5.32
N ALA A 20 7.25 0.06 -4.10
CA ALA A 20 6.89 -0.94 -3.09
C ALA A 20 5.37 -1.23 -2.98
N ARG A 21 4.54 -0.17 -2.97
CA ARG A 21 3.07 -0.25 -2.96
C ARG A 21 2.41 -1.04 -4.11
N PHE A 22 3.15 -1.43 -5.16
CA PHE A 22 2.66 -2.28 -6.24
C PHE A 22 2.87 -3.78 -5.95
N LEU A 23 3.91 -4.15 -5.20
CA LEU A 23 4.30 -5.55 -4.97
C LEU A 23 3.22 -6.39 -4.26
N PRO A 24 2.47 -5.88 -3.26
CA PRO A 24 1.36 -6.65 -2.69
C PRO A 24 0.24 -6.96 -3.70
N VAL A 25 -0.09 -5.99 -4.56
CA VAL A 25 -1.12 -6.14 -5.60
C VAL A 25 -0.66 -7.10 -6.70
N GLU A 26 0.59 -6.97 -7.12
CA GLU A 26 1.26 -7.84 -8.08
C GLU A 26 1.31 -9.29 -7.57
N ARG A 27 1.83 -9.53 -6.35
CA ARG A 27 1.86 -10.86 -5.71
C ARG A 27 0.46 -11.46 -5.59
N GLN A 28 -0.52 -10.71 -5.11
CA GLN A 28 -1.90 -11.21 -4.93
C GLN A 28 -2.56 -11.56 -6.26
N HIS A 29 -2.45 -10.69 -7.27
CA HIS A 29 -3.03 -10.92 -8.59
C HIS A 29 -2.38 -12.13 -9.28
N VAL A 30 -1.05 -12.24 -9.23
CA VAL A 30 -0.29 -13.33 -9.85
C VAL A 30 -0.55 -14.65 -9.14
N ALA A 31 -0.64 -14.68 -7.81
CA ALA A 31 -0.98 -15.91 -7.08
C ALA A 31 -2.38 -16.43 -7.44
N ALA A 32 -3.39 -15.55 -7.43
CA ALA A 32 -4.76 -15.93 -7.78
C ALA A 32 -4.90 -16.31 -9.27
N GLY A 33 -4.33 -15.50 -10.17
CA GLY A 33 -4.42 -15.71 -11.62
C GLY A 33 -3.61 -16.91 -12.10
N PHE A 34 -2.45 -17.22 -11.51
CA PHE A 34 -1.69 -18.43 -11.85
C PHE A 34 -2.38 -19.70 -11.32
N ALA A 35 -2.94 -19.67 -10.11
CA ALA A 35 -3.75 -20.79 -9.61
C ALA A 35 -4.99 -21.05 -10.50
N ALA A 36 -5.69 -19.99 -10.93
CA ALA A 36 -6.80 -20.09 -11.86
C ALA A 36 -6.37 -20.61 -13.24
N LEU A 37 -5.22 -20.17 -13.76
CA LEU A 37 -4.65 -20.65 -15.02
C LEU A 37 -4.32 -22.15 -14.96
N LEU A 38 -3.69 -22.63 -13.87
CA LEU A 38 -3.40 -24.06 -13.71
C LEU A 38 -4.70 -24.89 -13.63
N ALA A 39 -5.76 -24.37 -13.00
CA ALA A 39 -7.06 -25.04 -12.96
C ALA A 39 -7.76 -25.07 -14.33
N GLU A 40 -7.73 -23.96 -15.08
CA GLU A 40 -8.28 -23.87 -16.45
C GLU A 40 -7.56 -24.84 -17.41
N LEU A 41 -6.23 -24.88 -17.34
CA LEU A 41 -5.40 -25.85 -18.06
C LEU A 41 -5.57 -27.28 -17.52
N SER A 42 -6.15 -27.44 -16.33
CA SER A 42 -6.27 -28.71 -15.58
C SER A 42 -4.91 -29.40 -15.40
N LEU A 43 -3.91 -28.62 -15.00
CA LEU A 43 -2.59 -29.09 -14.59
C LEU A 43 -2.59 -29.29 -13.06
N GLU A 44 -2.43 -30.56 -12.64
CA GLU A 44 -2.27 -30.89 -11.23
C GLU A 44 -1.01 -30.22 -10.67
N HIS A 45 -1.10 -29.67 -9.45
CA HIS A 45 0.01 -28.96 -8.82
C HIS A 45 -0.04 -28.99 -7.29
N ARG A 46 1.09 -28.66 -6.66
CA ARG A 46 1.27 -28.55 -5.20
C ARG A 46 2.33 -27.49 -4.89
N GLY A 47 2.14 -26.77 -3.78
CA GLY A 47 3.16 -25.85 -3.26
C GLY A 47 3.38 -24.63 -4.14
N LEU A 48 2.30 -23.98 -4.59
CA LEU A 48 2.37 -22.69 -5.29
C LEU A 48 2.79 -21.58 -4.31
N ARG A 49 3.86 -20.87 -4.63
CA ARG A 49 4.36 -19.70 -3.90
C ARG A 49 4.65 -18.57 -4.89
N VAL A 50 4.31 -17.33 -4.51
CA VAL A 50 4.67 -16.13 -5.27
C VAL A 50 5.51 -15.22 -4.39
N LEU A 51 6.68 -14.86 -4.91
CA LEU A 51 7.68 -14.04 -4.24
C LEU A 51 7.89 -12.74 -5.02
N ALA A 52 8.17 -11.63 -4.32
CA ALA A 52 8.53 -10.38 -4.98
C ALA A 52 9.59 -9.58 -4.21
N THR A 53 10.39 -8.84 -4.96
CA THR A 53 11.31 -7.80 -4.50
C THR A 53 11.07 -6.54 -5.34
N PRO A 54 11.68 -5.37 -5.05
CA PRO A 54 11.54 -4.18 -5.89
C PRO A 54 11.90 -4.41 -7.36
N ARG A 55 12.62 -5.50 -7.69
CA ARG A 55 13.24 -5.76 -8.99
C ARG A 55 12.91 -7.12 -9.60
N ARG A 56 12.06 -7.94 -8.97
CA ARG A 56 11.64 -9.23 -9.52
C ARG A 56 10.29 -9.67 -8.99
N LEU A 57 9.58 -10.43 -9.81
CA LEU A 57 8.41 -11.23 -9.46
C LEU A 57 8.74 -12.68 -9.83
N ALA A 58 8.58 -13.60 -8.89
CA ALA A 58 8.82 -15.03 -9.11
C ALA A 58 7.65 -15.90 -8.66
N VAL A 59 7.34 -16.92 -9.45
CA VAL A 59 6.36 -17.96 -9.16
C VAL A 59 7.11 -19.29 -9.05
N LEU A 60 6.97 -19.94 -7.90
CA LEU A 60 7.51 -21.27 -7.62
C LEU A 60 6.36 -22.26 -7.44
N VAL A 61 6.52 -23.47 -7.97
CA VAL A 61 5.62 -24.60 -7.68
C VAL A 61 6.50 -25.79 -7.32
N GLU A 62 6.28 -26.37 -6.13
CA GLU A 62 7.05 -27.52 -5.64
C GLU A 62 6.90 -28.75 -6.53
N ALA A 63 5.69 -28.98 -7.05
CA ALA A 63 5.37 -30.07 -7.95
C ALA A 63 4.23 -29.67 -8.89
N LEU A 64 4.45 -29.77 -10.21
CA LEU A 64 3.54 -29.43 -11.28
C LEU A 64 3.56 -30.54 -12.34
N ALA A 65 2.39 -30.99 -12.82
CA ALA A 65 2.32 -32.03 -13.84
C ALA A 65 3.05 -31.60 -15.13
N GLU A 66 3.91 -32.46 -15.69
CA GLU A 66 4.68 -32.14 -16.91
C GLU A 66 3.80 -32.08 -18.18
N GLN A 67 2.59 -32.63 -18.11
CA GLN A 67 1.60 -32.72 -19.18
C GLN A 67 0.19 -32.67 -18.56
N GLN A 68 -0.80 -32.20 -19.33
CA GLN A 68 -2.21 -32.41 -18.96
C GLN A 68 -2.55 -33.91 -18.91
N ALA A 69 -3.53 -34.29 -18.10
CA ALA A 69 -4.15 -35.61 -18.23
C ALA A 69 -4.87 -35.74 -19.59
N ASP A 70 -4.74 -36.91 -20.21
CA ASP A 70 -5.47 -37.28 -21.43
C ASP A 70 -6.99 -37.17 -21.23
N ARG A 71 -7.69 -36.62 -22.22
CA ARG A 71 -9.13 -36.36 -22.13
C ARG A 71 -9.89 -37.18 -23.17
N THR A 72 -10.63 -38.18 -22.70
CA THR A 72 -11.63 -38.87 -23.50
C THR A 72 -12.80 -37.92 -23.79
N ILE A 73 -13.06 -37.65 -25.06
CA ILE A 73 -14.20 -36.85 -25.52
C ILE A 73 -15.12 -37.66 -26.44
N GLU A 74 -16.41 -37.38 -26.34
CA GLU A 74 -17.45 -38.07 -27.11
C GLU A 74 -17.99 -37.12 -28.18
N VAL A 75 -17.65 -37.39 -29.44
CA VAL A 75 -18.15 -36.65 -30.59
C VAL A 75 -19.49 -37.26 -30.99
N LYS A 76 -20.58 -36.50 -30.89
CA LYS A 76 -21.90 -36.90 -31.40
C LYS A 76 -21.99 -36.68 -32.91
N GLY A 77 -22.50 -37.69 -33.61
CA GLY A 77 -22.74 -37.70 -35.05
C GLY A 77 -24.23 -37.64 -35.39
N PRO A 78 -24.65 -38.20 -36.54
CA PRO A 78 -26.06 -38.23 -36.93
C PRO A 78 -26.92 -39.10 -35.98
N PRO A 79 -28.24 -38.84 -35.86
CA PRO A 79 -29.18 -39.77 -35.24
C PRO A 79 -29.08 -41.15 -35.88
N LEU A 80 -29.33 -42.22 -35.14
CA LEU A 80 -29.22 -43.59 -35.67
C LEU A 80 -30.18 -43.88 -36.82
N SER A 81 -31.37 -43.26 -36.81
CA SER A 81 -32.35 -43.28 -37.90
C SER A 81 -31.87 -42.57 -39.19
N ALA A 82 -30.81 -41.78 -39.12
CA ALA A 82 -30.12 -41.18 -40.28
C ALA A 82 -28.74 -41.80 -40.53
N ALA A 83 -28.27 -42.69 -39.65
CA ALA A 83 -26.98 -43.36 -39.73
C ALA A 83 -27.08 -44.79 -40.32
N ARG A 84 -28.22 -45.45 -40.15
CA ARG A 84 -28.53 -46.79 -40.70
C ARG A 84 -29.57 -46.68 -41.83
N GLY A 85 -29.38 -47.45 -42.90
CA GLY A 85 -30.34 -47.62 -44.00
C GLY A 85 -31.47 -48.61 -43.65
N PRO A 86 -32.46 -48.78 -44.54
CA PRO A 86 -33.59 -49.71 -44.32
C PRO A 86 -33.18 -51.18 -44.20
N ASP A 87 -32.01 -51.53 -44.73
CA ASP A 87 -31.33 -52.82 -44.68
C ASP A 87 -30.33 -52.93 -43.51
N GLY A 88 -30.21 -51.89 -42.69
CA GLY A 88 -29.23 -51.80 -41.61
C GLY A 88 -27.83 -51.31 -42.04
N SER A 89 -27.60 -51.07 -43.33
CA SER A 89 -26.29 -50.63 -43.86
C SER A 89 -25.91 -49.21 -43.41
N PRO A 90 -24.62 -48.83 -43.37
CA PRO A 90 -24.22 -47.47 -43.01
C PRO A 90 -24.56 -46.45 -44.10
N THR A 91 -25.26 -45.37 -43.74
CA THR A 91 -25.59 -44.30 -44.70
C THR A 91 -24.36 -43.47 -45.09
N PRO A 92 -24.40 -42.72 -46.21
CA PRO A 92 -23.33 -41.76 -46.54
C PRO A 92 -23.06 -40.73 -45.44
N ALA A 93 -24.04 -40.39 -44.60
CA ALA A 93 -23.87 -39.53 -43.43
C ALA A 93 -23.06 -40.21 -42.31
N ALA A 94 -23.30 -41.51 -42.07
CA ALA A 94 -22.52 -42.31 -41.13
C ALA A 94 -21.07 -42.51 -41.60
N LEU A 95 -20.87 -42.91 -42.86
CA LEU A 95 -19.55 -43.09 -43.46
C LEU A 95 -18.75 -41.78 -43.50
N GLY A 96 -19.41 -40.66 -43.85
CA GLY A 96 -18.82 -39.33 -43.79
C GLY A 96 -18.44 -38.89 -42.37
N PHE A 97 -19.22 -39.27 -41.37
CA PHE A 97 -18.94 -39.00 -39.95
C PHE A 97 -17.75 -39.83 -39.42
N ALA A 98 -17.70 -41.14 -39.71
CA ALA A 98 -16.57 -41.99 -39.34
C ALA A 98 -15.26 -41.49 -39.97
N ARG A 99 -15.27 -41.25 -41.29
CA ARG A 99 -14.13 -40.71 -42.04
C ARG A 99 -13.67 -39.35 -41.52
N LYS A 100 -14.59 -38.46 -41.12
CA LYS A 100 -14.27 -37.15 -40.53
C LYS A 100 -13.60 -37.25 -39.16
N ASN A 101 -13.86 -38.33 -38.40
CA ASN A 101 -13.24 -38.56 -37.09
C ASN A 101 -11.99 -39.46 -37.16
N GLY A 102 -11.67 -40.05 -38.31
CA GLY A 102 -10.47 -40.87 -38.52
C GLY A 102 -10.58 -42.29 -37.98
N VAL A 103 -11.79 -42.83 -37.85
CA VAL A 103 -12.07 -44.19 -37.34
C VAL A 103 -12.83 -45.02 -38.39
N ALA A 104 -12.87 -46.34 -38.22
CA ALA A 104 -13.73 -47.20 -39.04
C ALA A 104 -15.21 -46.97 -38.67
N ILE A 105 -16.14 -47.41 -39.51
CA ILE A 105 -17.57 -47.25 -39.21
C ILE A 105 -18.03 -48.27 -38.14
N GLU A 106 -17.30 -49.39 -38.06
CA GLU A 106 -17.40 -50.47 -37.08
C GLU A 106 -16.95 -50.03 -35.68
N ASP A 107 -16.02 -49.07 -35.59
CA ASP A 107 -15.53 -48.49 -34.34
C ASP A 107 -16.49 -47.41 -33.76
N CYS A 108 -17.53 -47.05 -34.51
CA CYS A 108 -18.47 -46.02 -34.08
C CYS A 108 -19.48 -46.57 -33.07
N LEU A 109 -19.62 -45.88 -31.93
CA LEU A 109 -20.47 -46.29 -30.82
C LEU A 109 -21.89 -45.73 -30.97
N GLU A 110 -22.89 -46.48 -30.49
CA GLU A 110 -24.24 -45.96 -30.29
C GLU A 110 -24.31 -45.21 -28.95
N MET A 111 -24.66 -43.91 -28.99
CA MET A 111 -24.66 -43.02 -27.82
C MET A 111 -26.02 -42.37 -27.61
N GLY A 112 -26.56 -42.46 -26.39
CA GLY A 112 -27.85 -41.86 -26.03
C GLY A 112 -27.83 -40.33 -25.91
N ASP A 113 -28.99 -39.71 -26.04
CA ASP A 113 -29.21 -38.28 -25.75
C ASP A 113 -29.79 -37.99 -24.35
N GLY A 114 -30.16 -39.02 -23.59
CA GLY A 114 -30.80 -38.91 -22.27
C GLY A 114 -32.31 -38.60 -22.33
N LYS A 115 -32.92 -38.60 -23.52
CA LYS A 115 -34.34 -38.34 -23.78
C LYS A 115 -35.03 -39.45 -24.60
N GLY A 116 -34.31 -40.51 -24.93
CA GLY A 116 -34.80 -41.66 -25.70
C GLY A 116 -34.34 -41.69 -27.16
N GLY A 117 -33.62 -40.66 -27.63
CA GLY A 117 -32.93 -40.68 -28.90
C GLY A 117 -31.54 -41.32 -28.79
N ALA A 118 -31.12 -42.00 -29.85
CA ALA A 118 -29.81 -42.62 -29.96
C ALA A 118 -29.11 -42.13 -31.24
N PHE A 119 -27.80 -41.92 -31.14
CA PHE A 119 -26.96 -41.26 -32.13
C PHE A 119 -25.71 -42.10 -32.41
N LEU A 120 -25.20 -42.04 -33.64
CA LEU A 120 -23.87 -42.54 -33.92
C LEU A 120 -22.83 -41.61 -33.27
N GLY A 121 -21.75 -42.16 -32.73
CA GLY A 121 -20.75 -41.38 -32.00
C GLY A 121 -19.34 -41.97 -32.07
N VAL A 122 -18.35 -41.14 -31.74
CA VAL A 122 -16.96 -41.58 -31.60
C VAL A 122 -16.43 -41.11 -30.24
N ARG A 123 -16.03 -42.05 -29.40
CA ARG A 123 -15.29 -41.80 -28.17
C ARG A 123 -13.80 -41.81 -28.49
N ARG A 124 -13.15 -40.64 -28.50
CA ARG A 124 -11.72 -40.49 -28.81
C ARG A 124 -10.97 -39.90 -27.63
N THR A 125 -9.78 -40.43 -27.35
CA THR A 125 -8.87 -39.83 -26.36
C THR A 125 -8.02 -38.76 -27.03
N LEU A 126 -8.16 -37.52 -26.58
CA LEU A 126 -7.20 -36.46 -26.88
C LEU A 126 -6.01 -36.61 -25.92
N ALA A 127 -4.81 -36.74 -26.47
CA ALA A 127 -3.59 -36.65 -25.69
C ALA A 127 -3.49 -35.28 -25.00
N GLY A 128 -3.08 -35.26 -23.74
CA GLY A 128 -2.85 -34.00 -23.01
C GLY A 128 -1.71 -33.19 -23.62
N ARG A 129 -1.79 -31.86 -23.59
CA ARG A 129 -0.69 -31.00 -24.06
C ARG A 129 0.43 -30.88 -23.00
N PRO A 130 1.71 -30.72 -23.41
CA PRO A 130 2.81 -30.47 -22.47
C PRO A 130 2.61 -29.17 -21.68
N ALA A 131 2.87 -29.19 -20.38
CA ALA A 131 2.71 -28.02 -19.52
C ALA A 131 3.63 -26.86 -19.94
N ALA A 132 4.85 -27.17 -20.40
CA ALA A 132 5.82 -26.19 -20.88
C ALA A 132 5.31 -25.33 -22.05
N GLU A 133 4.53 -25.90 -22.97
CA GLU A 133 3.91 -25.16 -24.07
C GLU A 133 2.75 -24.29 -23.57
N LEU A 134 1.83 -24.87 -22.81
CA LEU A 134 0.64 -24.20 -22.31
C LEU A 134 0.98 -22.98 -21.44
N LEU A 135 2.02 -23.11 -20.61
CA LEU A 135 2.51 -22.02 -19.77
C LEU A 135 3.21 -20.95 -20.61
N ALA A 136 4.00 -21.33 -21.63
CA ALA A 136 4.61 -20.37 -22.56
C ALA A 136 3.55 -19.56 -23.35
N GLU A 137 2.45 -20.19 -23.76
CA GLU A 137 1.32 -19.53 -24.43
C GLU A 137 0.55 -18.55 -23.51
N ARG A 138 0.45 -18.86 -22.21
CA ARG A 138 -0.52 -18.20 -21.31
C ARG A 138 0.07 -17.25 -20.27
N LEU A 139 1.33 -17.44 -19.86
CA LEU A 139 2.03 -16.55 -18.92
C LEU A 139 2.04 -15.06 -19.33
N PRO A 140 2.22 -14.69 -20.62
CA PRO A 140 2.23 -13.27 -21.01
C PRO A 140 0.92 -12.55 -20.68
N GLY A 141 -0.23 -13.22 -20.87
CA GLY A 141 -1.56 -12.65 -20.61
C GLY A 141 -1.91 -12.54 -19.13
N LEU A 142 -1.28 -13.34 -18.25
CA LEU A 142 -1.40 -13.18 -16.80
C LEU A 142 -0.72 -11.89 -16.31
N LEU A 143 0.42 -11.53 -16.91
CA LEU A 143 1.21 -10.37 -16.49
C LEU A 143 0.63 -9.04 -17.00
N THR A 144 0.05 -9.00 -18.20
CA THR A 144 -0.62 -7.79 -18.71
C THR A 144 -1.98 -7.53 -18.07
N ALA A 145 -2.56 -8.51 -17.35
CA ALA A 145 -3.82 -8.37 -16.63
C ALA A 145 -3.69 -7.69 -15.25
N ILE A 146 -2.46 -7.47 -14.75
CA ILE A 146 -2.23 -6.90 -13.41
C ILE A 146 -2.69 -5.44 -13.35
N PRO A 147 -3.59 -5.05 -12.42
CA PRO A 147 -4.22 -3.72 -12.41
C PRO A 147 -3.30 -2.63 -11.83
N PHE A 148 -2.21 -2.33 -12.52
CA PHE A 148 -1.30 -1.24 -12.15
C PHE A 148 -1.93 0.15 -12.41
N PRO A 149 -1.81 1.12 -11.48
CA PRO A 149 -2.32 2.48 -11.69
C PRO A 149 -1.71 3.25 -12.88
N LYS A 150 -0.55 2.80 -13.37
CA LYS A 150 0.09 3.23 -14.62
C LYS A 150 0.94 2.06 -15.17
N THR A 151 0.75 1.75 -16.44
CA THR A 151 1.58 0.85 -17.24
C THR A 151 2.56 1.63 -18.12
N MET A 152 3.49 0.91 -18.74
CA MET A 152 4.47 1.40 -19.71
C MET A 152 4.61 0.37 -20.85
N HIS A 153 4.74 0.87 -22.08
CA HIS A 153 5.22 0.12 -23.25
C HIS A 153 6.73 0.38 -23.43
N TRP A 154 7.47 -0.49 -24.12
CA TRP A 154 8.88 -0.25 -24.42
C TRP A 154 9.37 -0.77 -25.77
N GLY A 155 10.32 -0.03 -26.36
CA GLY A 155 10.90 -0.35 -27.67
C GLY A 155 9.85 -0.38 -28.77
N THR A 156 9.69 -1.54 -29.39
CA THR A 156 8.64 -1.85 -30.39
C THR A 156 7.72 -2.97 -29.91
N SER A 157 7.56 -3.13 -28.59
CA SER A 157 6.68 -4.15 -27.99
C SER A 157 5.42 -3.50 -27.44
N ASP A 158 4.27 -4.02 -27.86
CA ASP A 158 2.95 -3.67 -27.31
C ASP A 158 2.68 -4.32 -25.94
N PHE A 159 3.69 -4.95 -25.33
CA PHE A 159 3.58 -5.54 -23.99
C PHE A 159 3.55 -4.45 -22.92
N GLU A 160 2.51 -4.44 -22.09
CA GLU A 160 2.33 -3.49 -21.00
C GLU A 160 2.77 -4.05 -19.64
N TYR A 161 3.55 -3.27 -18.89
CA TYR A 161 3.89 -3.57 -17.49
C TYR A 161 4.19 -2.30 -16.69
N ALA A 162 4.24 -2.37 -15.36
CA ALA A 162 4.57 -1.20 -14.52
C ALA A 162 6.00 -0.68 -14.72
N ARG A 163 6.93 -1.55 -15.16
CA ARG A 163 8.34 -1.27 -15.45
C ARG A 163 8.82 -2.15 -16.61
N PRO A 164 9.84 -1.71 -17.40
CA PRO A 164 10.48 -2.56 -18.39
C PRO A 164 11.02 -3.85 -17.75
N ILE A 165 10.78 -4.98 -18.40
CA ILE A 165 11.33 -6.29 -18.02
C ILE A 165 12.73 -6.40 -18.61
N GLN A 166 13.68 -6.85 -17.78
CA GLN A 166 15.12 -6.82 -18.00
C GLN A 166 15.74 -8.22 -18.10
N TRP A 167 15.13 -9.25 -17.49
CA TRP A 167 15.47 -10.66 -17.69
C TRP A 167 14.26 -11.56 -17.43
N LEU A 168 14.36 -12.82 -17.88
CA LEU A 168 13.26 -13.79 -17.91
C LEU A 168 13.81 -15.20 -17.64
N VAL A 169 13.33 -15.85 -16.58
CA VAL A 169 13.63 -17.26 -16.27
C VAL A 169 12.33 -18.06 -16.31
N ALA A 170 12.34 -19.21 -16.97
CA ALA A 170 11.21 -20.13 -16.95
C ALA A 170 11.70 -21.58 -17.06
N LEU A 171 11.56 -22.35 -15.99
CA LEU A 171 12.08 -23.71 -15.84
C LEU A 171 10.97 -24.69 -15.38
N LEU A 172 10.91 -25.87 -15.99
CA LEU A 172 10.12 -27.02 -15.55
C LEU A 172 11.08 -28.21 -15.38
N GLY A 173 11.31 -28.64 -14.15
CA GLY A 173 12.47 -29.48 -13.83
C GLY A 173 13.76 -28.76 -14.23
N GLU A 174 14.54 -29.37 -15.13
CA GLU A 174 15.77 -28.77 -15.68
C GLU A 174 15.55 -28.11 -17.06
N GLN A 175 14.35 -28.27 -17.65
CA GLN A 175 14.01 -27.80 -19.00
C GLN A 175 13.64 -26.31 -18.97
N VAL A 176 14.25 -25.51 -19.85
CA VAL A 176 13.83 -24.13 -20.12
C VAL A 176 12.57 -24.13 -20.98
N LEU A 177 11.54 -23.36 -20.58
CA LEU A 177 10.30 -23.24 -21.37
C LEU A 177 10.55 -22.49 -22.69
N PRO A 178 9.82 -22.81 -23.78
CA PRO A 178 9.89 -22.11 -25.06
C PRO A 178 9.16 -20.75 -25.04
N LEU A 179 9.30 -19.98 -23.96
CA LEU A 179 8.64 -18.69 -23.74
C LEU A 179 9.46 -17.53 -24.33
N GLU A 180 8.79 -16.69 -25.12
CA GLU A 180 9.27 -15.35 -25.47
C GLU A 180 8.19 -14.32 -25.11
N MET A 181 8.58 -13.26 -24.41
CA MET A 181 7.70 -12.15 -24.05
C MET A 181 8.52 -10.87 -23.85
N ALA A 182 7.93 -9.68 -24.04
CA ALA A 182 8.63 -8.39 -23.92
C ALA A 182 9.89 -8.21 -24.79
N GLY A 183 10.06 -9.03 -25.84
CA GLY A 183 11.30 -9.10 -26.65
C GLY A 183 12.44 -9.89 -25.99
N LEU A 184 12.17 -10.60 -24.89
CA LEU A 184 13.10 -11.45 -24.16
C LEU A 184 12.70 -12.92 -24.30
N ARG A 185 13.69 -13.78 -24.54
CA ARG A 185 13.53 -15.24 -24.49
C ARG A 185 13.85 -15.75 -23.09
N ALA A 186 13.06 -16.70 -22.61
CA ALA A 186 13.30 -17.31 -21.31
C ALA A 186 14.63 -18.08 -21.30
N GLY A 187 15.31 -18.02 -20.16
CA GLY A 187 16.54 -18.77 -19.92
C GLY A 187 16.59 -19.36 -18.52
N ARG A 188 17.81 -19.59 -18.04
CA ARG A 188 18.11 -20.02 -16.67
C ARG A 188 18.91 -18.99 -15.86
N VAL A 189 19.03 -17.75 -16.34
CA VAL A 189 19.91 -16.73 -15.76
C VAL A 189 19.10 -15.63 -15.09
N SER A 190 19.15 -15.59 -13.76
CA SER A 190 18.64 -14.53 -12.91
C SER A 190 19.72 -13.47 -12.65
N ARG A 191 19.48 -12.53 -11.72
CA ARG A 191 20.39 -11.47 -11.30
C ARG A 191 20.52 -11.38 -9.79
N GLY A 192 21.77 -11.29 -9.31
CA GLY A 192 22.10 -10.99 -7.92
C GLY A 192 21.87 -9.53 -7.55
N HIS A 193 22.22 -9.17 -6.30
CA HIS A 193 21.93 -7.85 -5.74
C HIS A 193 22.53 -6.72 -6.58
N ARG A 194 21.78 -5.61 -6.73
CA ARG A 194 22.18 -4.48 -7.59
C ARG A 194 23.54 -3.89 -7.22
N THR A 195 23.82 -3.83 -5.92
CA THR A 195 25.08 -3.34 -5.33
C THR A 195 26.03 -4.47 -4.93
N LEU A 196 25.66 -5.32 -3.95
CA LEU A 196 26.55 -6.33 -3.35
C LEU A 196 27.17 -7.29 -4.36
N ALA A 197 26.39 -7.74 -5.35
CA ALA A 197 26.84 -8.62 -6.42
C ALA A 197 26.99 -7.88 -7.77
N ALA A 198 26.96 -6.54 -7.78
CA ALA A 198 26.98 -5.69 -8.98
C ALA A 198 25.97 -6.10 -10.09
N GLY A 199 24.85 -6.74 -9.74
CA GLY A 199 23.91 -7.31 -10.72
C GLY A 199 24.44 -8.50 -11.52
N ALA A 200 25.39 -9.25 -10.96
CA ALA A 200 25.97 -10.44 -11.58
C ALA A 200 24.91 -11.45 -12.08
N PRO A 201 25.16 -12.14 -13.22
CA PRO A 201 24.29 -13.22 -13.67
C PRO A 201 24.33 -14.38 -12.68
N VAL A 202 23.15 -14.89 -12.30
CA VAL A 202 23.00 -16.04 -11.40
C VAL A 202 22.38 -17.18 -12.17
N GLU A 203 23.14 -18.26 -12.39
CA GLU A 203 22.63 -19.42 -13.12
C GLU A 203 21.83 -20.35 -12.20
N ILE A 204 20.56 -20.55 -12.54
CA ILE A 204 19.63 -21.40 -11.81
C ILE A 204 19.65 -22.79 -12.46
N ALA A 205 20.25 -23.77 -11.80
CA ALA A 205 20.33 -25.15 -12.31
C ALA A 205 18.93 -25.79 -12.46
N ALA A 206 18.10 -25.67 -11.42
CA ALA A 206 16.72 -26.13 -11.36
C ALA A 206 15.94 -25.26 -10.35
N PRO A 207 14.58 -25.20 -10.41
CA PRO A 207 13.75 -24.38 -9.52
C PRO A 207 14.06 -24.51 -8.02
N GLY A 208 14.36 -25.71 -7.53
CA GLY A 208 14.67 -25.95 -6.12
C GLY A 208 15.96 -25.25 -5.63
N ALA A 209 16.87 -24.87 -6.53
CA ALA A 209 18.09 -24.13 -6.19
C ALA A 209 17.89 -22.61 -6.15
N TYR A 210 16.75 -22.09 -6.63
CA TYR A 210 16.53 -20.65 -6.87
C TYR A 210 16.79 -19.77 -5.64
N LEU A 211 16.22 -20.14 -4.48
CA LEU A 211 16.36 -19.36 -3.25
C LEU A 211 17.80 -19.32 -2.73
N ALA A 212 18.50 -20.45 -2.77
CA ALA A 212 19.90 -20.55 -2.35
C ALA A 212 20.81 -19.74 -3.28
N ALA A 213 20.68 -19.94 -4.60
CA ALA A 213 21.50 -19.25 -5.60
C ALA A 213 21.33 -17.72 -5.55
N LEU A 214 20.15 -17.21 -5.22
CA LEU A 214 19.94 -15.77 -4.99
C LEU A 214 20.55 -15.28 -3.67
N ARG A 215 20.41 -16.04 -2.58
CA ARG A 215 21.00 -15.70 -1.27
C ARG A 215 22.53 -15.65 -1.33
N ASP A 216 23.15 -16.60 -2.04
CA ASP A 216 24.60 -16.63 -2.30
C ASP A 216 25.09 -15.40 -3.09
N HIS A 217 24.20 -14.73 -3.83
CA HIS A 217 24.44 -13.48 -4.55
C HIS A 217 23.76 -12.26 -3.89
N GLY A 218 23.54 -12.36 -2.57
CA GLY A 218 23.09 -11.27 -1.72
C GLY A 218 21.64 -10.85 -1.87
N VAL A 219 20.74 -11.68 -2.42
CA VAL A 219 19.31 -11.37 -2.55
C VAL A 219 18.49 -12.32 -1.68
N GLU A 220 17.65 -11.77 -0.80
CA GLU A 220 16.55 -12.50 -0.17
C GLU A 220 15.26 -12.29 -0.98
N PRO A 221 14.87 -13.24 -1.86
CA PRO A 221 13.66 -13.10 -2.65
C PRO A 221 12.38 -13.23 -1.81
N ASP A 222 12.44 -13.89 -0.65
CA ASP A 222 11.26 -14.17 0.17
C ASP A 222 10.89 -12.96 1.03
N GLN A 223 9.77 -12.31 0.71
CA GLN A 223 9.28 -11.16 1.46
C GLN A 223 9.01 -11.46 2.94
N ASP A 224 8.63 -12.69 3.29
CA ASP A 224 8.25 -13.04 4.66
C ASP A 224 9.50 -13.31 5.52
N GLU A 225 10.58 -13.80 4.90
CA GLU A 225 11.93 -13.82 5.47
C GLU A 225 12.46 -12.39 5.69
N ARG A 226 12.37 -11.51 4.67
CA ARG A 226 12.78 -10.10 4.82
C ARG A 226 12.01 -9.40 5.94
N ARG A 227 10.68 -9.57 5.99
CA ARG A 227 9.82 -8.98 7.03
C ARG A 227 10.20 -9.47 8.43
N ARG A 228 10.58 -10.75 8.56
CA ARG A 228 11.08 -11.30 9.82
C ARG A 228 12.41 -10.65 10.23
N VAL A 229 13.39 -10.58 9.33
CA VAL A 229 14.70 -9.94 9.61
C VAL A 229 14.54 -8.47 10.01
N VAL A 230 13.68 -7.71 9.33
CA VAL A 230 13.39 -6.31 9.70
C VAL A 230 12.75 -6.21 11.07
N ARG A 231 11.73 -7.02 11.39
CA ARG A 231 11.05 -6.99 12.69
C ARG A 231 11.98 -7.42 13.83
N GLU A 232 12.57 -8.62 13.73
CA GLU A 232 13.43 -9.19 14.79
C GLU A 232 14.67 -8.33 15.02
N GLY A 233 15.30 -7.83 13.95
CA GLY A 233 16.44 -6.92 14.03
C GLY A 233 16.07 -5.58 14.66
N GLY A 234 14.94 -5.00 14.28
CA GLY A 234 14.46 -3.74 14.82
C GLY A 234 14.05 -3.83 16.30
N GLU A 235 13.32 -4.88 16.69
CA GLU A 235 13.00 -5.14 18.09
C GLU A 235 14.26 -5.35 18.93
N ARG A 236 15.24 -6.11 18.43
CA ARG A 236 16.52 -6.36 19.11
C ARG A 236 17.26 -5.04 19.36
N LEU A 237 17.45 -4.24 18.31
CA LEU A 237 18.15 -2.95 18.39
C LEU A 237 17.42 -1.96 19.31
N ALA A 238 16.09 -1.89 19.25
CA ALA A 238 15.30 -1.04 20.14
C ALA A 238 15.48 -1.46 21.62
N ARG A 239 15.44 -2.76 21.92
CA ARG A 239 15.68 -3.28 23.29
C ARG A 239 17.10 -2.98 23.77
N GLU A 240 18.10 -3.09 22.90
CA GLU A 240 19.50 -2.69 23.18
C GLU A 240 19.62 -1.18 23.51
N ALA A 241 18.77 -0.34 22.93
CA ALA A 241 18.65 1.09 23.24
C ALA A 241 17.73 1.42 24.45
N GLY A 242 17.14 0.43 25.11
CA GLY A 242 16.21 0.63 26.24
C GLY A 242 14.79 1.07 25.83
N GLY A 243 14.33 0.63 24.66
CA GLY A 243 13.01 0.95 24.11
C GLY A 243 12.41 -0.13 23.23
N ARG A 244 11.34 0.23 22.53
CA ARG A 244 10.65 -0.56 21.51
C ARG A 244 10.33 0.30 20.30
N ILE A 245 10.24 -0.31 19.12
CA ILE A 245 9.76 0.36 17.91
C ILE A 245 8.30 0.80 18.11
N VAL A 246 7.94 1.95 17.54
CA VAL A 246 6.54 2.34 17.34
C VAL A 246 5.97 1.47 16.22
N GLU A 247 5.03 0.59 16.56
CA GLU A 247 4.42 -0.37 15.64
C GLU A 247 3.70 0.34 14.49
N ASP A 248 4.09 0.00 13.26
CA ASP A 248 3.49 0.53 12.03
C ASP A 248 3.61 -0.54 10.93
N GLU A 249 2.58 -1.38 10.81
CA GLU A 249 2.58 -2.51 9.86
C GLU A 249 2.49 -2.07 8.39
N GLU A 250 1.94 -0.88 8.11
CA GLU A 250 1.97 -0.28 6.77
C GLU A 250 3.42 0.07 6.38
N LEU A 251 4.15 0.71 7.31
CA LEU A 251 5.56 1.06 7.11
C LEU A 251 6.46 -0.17 7.06
N LEU A 252 6.21 -1.18 7.91
CA LEU A 252 6.93 -2.46 7.85
C LEU A 252 6.73 -3.17 6.51
N GLN A 253 5.52 -3.13 5.94
CA GLN A 253 5.28 -3.68 4.61
C GLN A 253 5.97 -2.84 3.52
N GLU A 254 5.88 -1.50 3.55
CA GLU A 254 6.60 -0.64 2.58
C GLU A 254 8.11 -0.90 2.64
N VAL A 255 8.72 -0.95 3.83
CA VAL A 255 10.16 -1.24 3.99
C VAL A 255 10.51 -2.65 3.53
N THR A 256 9.70 -3.67 3.84
CA THR A 256 9.92 -5.04 3.33
C THR A 256 9.89 -5.11 1.80
N ASP A 257 8.99 -4.36 1.18
CA ASP A 257 8.78 -4.27 -0.27
C ASP A 257 9.71 -3.22 -0.96
N LEU A 258 10.63 -2.58 -0.21
CA LEU A 258 11.70 -1.69 -0.70
C LEU A 258 13.09 -2.35 -0.78
N LEU A 259 13.24 -3.60 -0.31
CA LEU A 259 14.55 -4.24 -0.08
C LEU A 259 14.71 -5.54 -0.89
N GLU A 260 15.94 -5.84 -1.32
CA GLU A 260 16.42 -7.17 -1.68
C GLU A 260 17.33 -7.77 -0.58
N HIS A 261 18.01 -6.95 0.24
CA HIS A 261 18.88 -7.43 1.34
C HIS A 261 18.74 -6.55 2.61
N PRO A 262 17.93 -6.94 3.61
CA PRO A 262 17.68 -6.11 4.79
C PRO A 262 18.82 -6.15 5.82
N THR A 263 19.62 -5.08 5.94
CA THR A 263 20.53 -4.85 7.08
C THR A 263 19.92 -3.83 8.06
N PRO A 264 19.43 -4.23 9.25
CA PRO A 264 18.77 -3.34 10.21
C PRO A 264 19.78 -2.54 11.05
N PHE A 265 19.53 -1.24 11.28
CA PHE A 265 20.43 -0.35 12.05
C PHE A 265 19.69 0.73 12.86
N LEU A 266 20.40 1.39 13.79
CA LEU A 266 19.95 2.62 14.45
C LEU A 266 20.79 3.82 13.99
N GLY A 267 20.15 4.99 13.92
CA GLY A 267 20.83 6.29 13.82
C GLY A 267 20.34 7.24 14.92
N ALA A 268 21.11 8.29 15.21
CA ALA A 268 20.80 9.24 16.28
C ALA A 268 19.81 10.34 15.82
N VAL A 269 19.01 10.83 16.77
CA VAL A 269 18.18 12.04 16.63
C VAL A 269 18.66 13.06 17.67
N PRO A 270 19.25 14.20 17.28
CA PRO A 270 19.70 15.22 18.21
C PRO A 270 18.60 15.71 19.17
N GLU A 271 18.90 15.75 20.47
CA GLU A 271 17.93 16.11 21.53
C GLU A 271 17.26 17.48 21.32
N SER A 272 17.91 18.39 20.60
CA SER A 272 17.35 19.69 20.21
C SER A 272 16.05 19.62 19.42
N TYR A 273 15.76 18.50 18.74
CA TYR A 273 14.52 18.30 18.00
C TYR A 273 13.34 17.89 18.89
N PHE A 274 13.57 17.48 20.13
CA PHE A 274 12.52 17.11 21.10
C PHE A 274 11.81 18.34 21.72
N ALA A 275 12.09 19.53 21.18
CA ALA A 275 11.25 20.71 21.30
C ALA A 275 10.05 20.71 20.32
N LEU A 276 10.02 19.79 19.35
CA LEU A 276 8.87 19.48 18.51
C LEU A 276 7.91 18.51 19.24
N PRO A 277 6.61 18.51 18.92
CA PRO A 277 5.71 17.43 19.32
C PRO A 277 6.14 16.07 18.75
N ASP A 278 5.93 15.00 19.53
CA ASP A 278 6.18 13.61 19.15
C ASP A 278 5.63 13.28 17.76
N GLU A 279 4.42 13.75 17.43
CA GLU A 279 3.72 13.43 16.19
C GLU A 279 4.43 14.02 14.96
N VAL A 280 5.08 15.18 15.10
CA VAL A 280 5.87 15.82 14.04
C VAL A 280 7.15 15.01 13.80
N ILE A 281 7.83 14.58 14.86
CA ILE A 281 9.06 13.78 14.77
C ILE A 281 8.74 12.42 14.10
N VAL A 282 7.71 11.71 14.56
CA VAL A 282 7.24 10.44 13.99
C VAL A 282 6.85 10.60 12.51
N THR A 283 6.16 11.69 12.15
CA THR A 283 5.76 11.94 10.77
C THR A 283 6.95 12.23 9.86
N ALA A 284 7.93 13.02 10.33
CA ALA A 284 9.15 13.30 9.57
C ALA A 284 9.98 12.03 9.30
N LEU A 285 10.11 11.17 10.31
CA LEU A 285 10.77 9.85 10.23
C LEU A 285 10.12 8.95 9.17
N LYS A 286 8.78 8.76 9.24
CA LYS A 286 8.04 7.91 8.30
C LYS A 286 8.04 8.48 6.88
N ALA A 287 7.66 9.75 6.71
CA ALA A 287 7.31 10.31 5.40
C ALA A 287 8.51 10.47 4.44
N HIS A 288 9.67 10.90 4.95
CA HIS A 288 10.82 11.19 4.07
C HIS A 288 11.69 9.96 3.81
N GLN A 289 11.94 9.13 4.81
CA GLN A 289 12.99 8.11 4.76
C GLN A 289 12.55 6.70 5.22
N ARG A 290 11.28 6.51 5.59
CA ARG A 290 10.74 5.25 6.12
C ARG A 290 11.42 4.74 7.40
N TYR A 291 11.85 5.67 8.25
CA TYR A 291 12.38 5.33 9.56
C TYR A 291 11.25 5.10 10.55
N PHE A 292 11.48 4.19 11.49
CA PHE A 292 10.59 3.96 12.63
C PHE A 292 11.09 4.75 13.83
N ALA A 293 10.17 5.39 14.54
CA ALA A 293 10.45 5.98 15.83
C ALA A 293 10.64 4.88 16.89
N VAL A 294 11.48 5.15 17.91
CA VAL A 294 11.67 4.26 19.06
C VAL A 294 11.14 4.96 20.31
N ARG A 295 10.29 4.27 21.08
CA ARG A 295 9.79 4.75 22.39
C ARG A 295 10.44 3.99 23.52
N ARG A 296 10.81 4.69 24.60
CA ARG A 296 11.35 4.12 25.84
C ARG A 296 10.32 3.18 26.46
N GLU A 297 10.79 2.05 27.00
CA GLU A 297 9.91 1.19 27.81
C GLU A 297 9.63 1.83 29.18
N GLY A 298 8.38 1.73 29.66
CA GLY A 298 7.92 2.44 30.86
C GLY A 298 7.20 3.74 30.51
N ASP A 299 7.91 4.88 30.45
CA ASP A 299 7.29 6.21 30.29
C ASP A 299 6.75 6.49 28.87
N GLY A 300 7.09 5.64 27.89
CA GLY A 300 6.60 5.74 26.52
C GLY A 300 7.16 6.92 25.71
N ARG A 301 8.07 7.74 26.24
CA ARG A 301 8.65 8.89 25.51
C ARG A 301 9.49 8.43 24.32
N LEU A 302 9.58 9.26 23.29
CA LEU A 302 10.53 9.02 22.19
C LEU A 302 11.98 9.00 22.72
N LEU A 303 12.79 8.09 22.20
CA LEU A 303 14.24 8.06 22.41
C LEU A 303 14.97 8.89 21.35
N PRO A 304 16.18 9.42 21.62
CA PRO A 304 17.02 10.13 20.65
C PRO A 304 17.67 9.21 19.60
N VAL A 305 16.94 8.20 19.13
CA VAL A 305 17.34 7.27 18.06
C VAL A 305 16.16 6.95 17.15
N PHE A 306 16.46 6.66 15.89
CA PHE A 306 15.52 6.10 14.92
C PHE A 306 16.00 4.72 14.47
N PHE A 307 15.05 3.84 14.14
CA PHE A 307 15.33 2.55 13.51
C PHE A 307 15.14 2.66 11.99
N ALA A 308 16.07 2.07 11.24
CA ALA A 308 16.08 2.05 9.79
C ALA A 308 16.68 0.75 9.25
N VAL A 309 16.53 0.52 7.94
CA VAL A 309 17.05 -0.67 7.26
C VAL A 309 17.75 -0.23 5.97
N ARG A 310 18.94 -0.77 5.73
CA ARG A 310 19.70 -0.62 4.49
C ARG A 310 19.34 -1.73 3.52
N ASP A 311 19.30 -1.42 2.23
CA ASP A 311 19.39 -2.40 1.15
C ASP A 311 20.87 -2.72 0.85
N GLY A 312 21.34 -3.85 1.37
CA GLY A 312 22.75 -4.24 1.34
C GLY A 312 23.22 -4.77 2.69
N ASP A 313 24.53 -4.82 2.87
CA ASP A 313 25.27 -5.48 3.96
C ASP A 313 25.83 -4.49 5.01
N ASP A 314 26.70 -4.98 5.91
CA ASP A 314 27.41 -4.15 6.90
C ASP A 314 28.55 -3.29 6.29
N THR A 315 28.96 -3.50 5.04
CA THR A 315 30.12 -2.81 4.45
C THR A 315 29.94 -1.29 4.47
N ALA A 316 30.75 -0.61 5.28
CA ALA A 316 30.70 0.82 5.54
C ALA A 316 29.36 1.34 6.12
N LEU A 317 28.67 0.53 6.95
CA LEU A 317 27.39 0.89 7.57
C LEU A 317 27.43 2.24 8.32
N ASP A 318 28.51 2.59 9.01
CA ASP A 318 28.65 3.90 9.68
C ASP A 318 28.52 5.09 8.72
N ASN A 319 28.96 4.94 7.47
CA ASN A 319 28.81 5.99 6.45
C ASN A 319 27.35 6.11 6.02
N VAL A 320 26.62 4.99 5.98
CA VAL A 320 25.17 4.95 5.71
C VAL A 320 24.42 5.62 6.87
N ILE A 321 24.73 5.26 8.13
CA ILE A 321 24.13 5.86 9.33
C ILE A 321 24.28 7.40 9.30
N ARG A 322 25.51 7.92 9.19
CA ARG A 322 25.75 9.37 9.15
C ARG A 322 25.12 10.08 7.94
N GLY A 323 24.94 9.36 6.82
CA GLY A 323 24.19 9.86 5.67
C GLY A 323 22.70 10.01 5.95
N ASN A 324 22.09 8.98 6.58
CA ASN A 324 20.69 8.95 6.98
C ASN A 324 20.39 10.02 8.05
N GLU A 325 21.23 10.12 9.07
CA GLU A 325 21.18 11.19 10.09
C GLU A 325 21.23 12.59 9.47
N LYS A 326 22.15 12.83 8.52
CA LYS A 326 22.26 14.13 7.84
C LYS A 326 20.98 14.51 7.07
N VAL A 327 20.33 13.55 6.41
CA VAL A 327 19.07 13.78 5.69
C VAL A 327 17.92 14.03 6.67
N LEU A 328 17.86 13.27 7.77
CA LEU A 328 16.87 13.47 8.82
C LEU A 328 16.98 14.85 9.48
N ASN A 329 18.19 15.25 9.86
CA ASN A 329 18.45 16.52 10.53
C ASN A 329 18.05 17.72 9.64
N ALA A 330 18.17 17.61 8.32
CA ALA A 330 17.64 18.63 7.41
C ALA A 330 16.10 18.75 7.54
N ARG A 331 15.37 17.62 7.55
CA ARG A 331 13.90 17.61 7.69
C ARG A 331 13.39 18.02 9.07
N LEU A 332 14.10 17.65 10.13
CA LEU A 332 13.77 18.10 11.47
C LEU A 332 14.12 19.59 11.68
N ASN A 333 15.11 20.15 10.96
CA ASN A 333 15.33 21.60 10.90
C ASN A 333 14.17 22.32 10.21
N ASP A 334 13.69 21.83 9.06
CA ASP A 334 12.53 22.38 8.34
C ASP A 334 11.30 22.42 9.29
N ALA A 335 10.98 21.31 9.93
CA ALA A 335 9.87 21.20 10.89
C ALA A 335 10.05 22.10 12.13
N LEU A 336 11.26 22.18 12.69
CA LEU A 336 11.57 23.03 13.84
C LEU A 336 11.51 24.52 13.49
N PHE A 337 11.77 24.90 12.23
CA PHE A 337 11.55 26.25 11.74
C PHE A 337 10.06 26.58 11.65
N TYR A 338 9.23 25.70 11.08
CA TYR A 338 7.77 25.89 11.02
C TYR A 338 7.19 26.06 12.44
N TRP A 339 7.46 25.11 13.34
CA TRP A 339 7.03 25.15 14.74
C TRP A 339 7.40 26.46 15.45
N ARG A 340 8.63 26.95 15.27
CA ARG A 340 9.10 28.22 15.85
C ARG A 340 8.55 29.47 15.16
N CYS A 341 8.06 29.36 13.93
CA CYS A 341 7.40 30.47 13.22
C CYS A 341 5.92 30.57 13.59
N ASP A 342 5.23 29.44 13.66
CA ASP A 342 3.82 29.35 14.02
C ASP A 342 3.55 29.78 15.47
N LEU A 343 4.45 29.45 16.40
CA LEU A 343 4.39 29.87 17.81
C LEU A 343 4.59 31.39 18.05
N LYS A 344 4.85 32.19 17.00
CA LYS A 344 4.92 33.66 17.11
C LYS A 344 3.55 34.33 17.16
N LEU A 345 2.48 33.56 16.90
CA LEU A 345 1.11 34.05 16.82
C LEU A 345 0.20 33.22 17.73
N THR A 346 -0.79 33.87 18.33
CA THR A 346 -1.83 33.20 19.11
C THR A 346 -2.80 32.42 18.21
N PRO A 347 -3.55 31.44 18.75
CA PRO A 347 -4.61 30.76 18.00
C PRO A 347 -5.62 31.72 17.36
N ASP A 348 -5.98 32.84 18.02
CA ASP A 348 -6.87 33.86 17.43
C ASP A 348 -6.25 34.62 16.26
N GLN A 349 -4.94 34.91 16.32
CA GLN A 349 -4.21 35.57 15.22
C GLN A 349 -4.04 34.65 14.00
N HIS A 350 -3.94 33.33 14.22
CA HIS A 350 -4.06 32.35 13.15
C HIS A 350 -5.50 32.25 12.63
N THR A 351 -6.51 32.13 13.50
CA THR A 351 -7.93 32.12 13.10
C THR A 351 -8.30 33.32 12.23
N ALA A 352 -7.82 34.52 12.54
CA ALA A 352 -8.07 35.72 11.72
C ALA A 352 -7.58 35.58 10.26
N ARG A 353 -6.47 34.86 10.03
CA ARG A 353 -5.93 34.57 8.68
C ARG A 353 -6.74 33.54 7.90
N LEU A 354 -7.70 32.86 8.51
CA LEU A 354 -8.63 31.98 7.79
C LEU A 354 -9.58 32.75 6.84
N ALA A 355 -9.61 34.08 6.93
CA ALA A 355 -10.22 34.96 5.94
C ALA A 355 -9.50 34.93 4.58
N ASP A 356 -8.18 34.72 4.57
CA ASP A 356 -7.38 34.65 3.34
C ASP A 356 -7.50 33.28 2.63
N VAL A 357 -8.21 32.32 3.24
CA VAL A 357 -8.37 30.95 2.75
C VAL A 357 -9.80 30.73 2.26
N THR A 358 -10.00 30.58 0.96
CA THR A 358 -11.28 30.19 0.37
C THR A 358 -11.72 28.82 0.90
N TRP A 359 -12.97 28.71 1.40
CA TRP A 359 -13.54 27.42 1.78
C TRP A 359 -14.08 26.68 0.55
N LEU A 360 -15.00 27.31 -0.18
CA LEU A 360 -15.53 26.86 -1.46
C LEU A 360 -15.83 28.11 -2.31
N GLU A 361 -15.56 28.04 -3.61
CA GLU A 361 -15.80 29.14 -4.55
C GLU A 361 -17.29 29.54 -4.55
N GLY A 362 -17.57 30.81 -4.22
CA GLY A 362 -18.94 31.33 -4.05
C GLY A 362 -19.61 31.07 -2.69
N TYR A 363 -18.93 30.43 -1.72
CA TYR A 363 -19.48 30.12 -0.39
C TYR A 363 -18.57 30.53 0.78
N GLY A 364 -17.77 31.57 0.56
CA GLY A 364 -16.97 32.25 1.57
C GLY A 364 -15.64 31.58 1.93
N THR A 365 -15.10 32.04 3.05
CA THR A 365 -13.77 31.71 3.58
C THR A 365 -13.83 30.57 4.61
N VAL A 366 -12.66 30.08 5.03
CA VAL A 366 -12.57 29.14 6.16
C VAL A 366 -12.91 29.84 7.49
N LEU A 367 -12.72 31.16 7.61
CA LEU A 367 -13.21 31.93 8.76
C LEU A 367 -14.76 31.95 8.81
N ASP A 368 -15.42 32.16 7.67
CA ASP A 368 -16.89 32.08 7.59
C ASP A 368 -17.40 30.70 7.99
N LYS A 369 -16.67 29.65 7.57
CA LYS A 369 -16.94 28.27 8.01
C LYS A 369 -16.82 28.11 9.52
N VAL A 370 -15.72 28.56 10.13
CA VAL A 370 -15.56 28.52 11.60
C VAL A 370 -16.72 29.25 12.30
N GLY A 371 -17.16 30.39 11.75
CA GLY A 371 -18.35 31.11 12.22
C GLY A 371 -19.67 30.33 12.09
N ARG A 372 -19.89 29.60 10.99
CA ARG A 372 -21.06 28.72 10.80
C ARG A 372 -21.02 27.50 11.74
N VAL A 373 -19.85 26.90 11.90
CA VAL A 373 -19.62 25.75 12.81
C VAL A 373 -19.89 26.14 14.26
N GLY A 374 -19.47 27.32 14.71
CA GLY A 374 -19.81 27.85 16.04
C GLY A 374 -21.32 27.94 16.28
N ARG A 375 -22.08 28.47 15.31
CA ARG A 375 -23.55 28.53 15.37
C ARG A 375 -24.18 27.13 15.40
N LEU A 376 -23.66 26.18 14.63
CA LEU A 376 -24.14 24.79 14.64
C LEU A 376 -23.83 24.05 15.95
N VAL A 377 -22.71 24.35 16.61
CA VAL A 377 -22.36 23.79 17.93
C VAL A 377 -23.41 24.15 18.99
N GLU A 378 -23.79 25.43 19.09
CA GLU A 378 -24.83 25.89 20.02
C GLU A 378 -26.19 25.23 19.74
N ARG A 379 -26.54 25.09 18.46
CA ARG A 379 -27.80 24.47 18.03
C ARG A 379 -27.86 22.97 18.33
N LEU A 380 -26.84 22.22 17.92
CA LEU A 380 -26.77 20.76 18.14
C LEU A 380 -26.72 20.40 19.63
N TRP A 381 -26.03 21.21 20.44
CA TRP A 381 -26.05 21.07 21.89
C TRP A 381 -27.48 21.23 22.43
N SER A 382 -28.14 22.33 22.08
CA SER A 382 -29.50 22.69 22.53
C SER A 382 -30.58 21.71 22.03
N ALA A 383 -30.39 21.10 20.86
CA ALA A 383 -31.28 20.10 20.29
C ALA A 383 -31.19 18.71 20.97
N GLY A 384 -30.22 18.50 21.86
CA GLY A 384 -30.07 17.25 22.63
C GLY A 384 -28.99 16.30 22.15
N LEU A 385 -27.97 16.77 21.41
CA LEU A 385 -26.71 16.03 21.23
C LEU A 385 -25.73 16.28 22.39
N GLY A 386 -25.88 17.44 23.07
CA GLY A 386 -25.17 17.81 24.30
C GLY A 386 -25.58 16.97 25.51
N ASP A 387 -24.91 17.18 26.65
CA ASP A 387 -25.29 16.58 27.94
C ASP A 387 -26.34 17.43 28.71
N GLY A 388 -27.04 18.32 28.01
CA GLY A 388 -28.03 19.26 28.55
C GLY A 388 -27.44 20.61 28.99
N GLY A 389 -28.31 21.53 29.44
CA GLY A 389 -27.90 22.88 29.84
C GLY A 389 -27.31 23.72 28.70
N ALA A 390 -26.50 24.72 29.03
CA ALA A 390 -25.78 25.55 28.05
C ALA A 390 -24.49 24.86 27.56
N PRO A 391 -24.01 25.15 26.34
CA PRO A 391 -22.73 24.63 25.85
C PRO A 391 -21.55 25.05 26.75
N PRO A 392 -20.60 24.14 27.07
CA PRO A 392 -19.42 24.49 27.87
C PRO A 392 -18.57 25.61 27.23
N PRO A 393 -17.98 26.53 28.01
CA PRO A 393 -17.11 27.58 27.49
C PRO A 393 -15.94 27.05 26.65
N GLU A 394 -15.40 25.88 27.01
CA GLU A 394 -14.31 25.19 26.33
C GLU A 394 -14.74 24.67 24.94
N LEU A 395 -15.99 24.21 24.81
CA LEU A 395 -16.58 23.83 23.53
C LEU A 395 -16.75 25.06 22.62
N LEU A 396 -17.25 26.16 23.17
CA LEU A 396 -17.37 27.42 22.45
C LEU A 396 -16.00 28.05 22.12
N ARG A 397 -14.95 27.78 22.91
CA ARG A 397 -13.57 28.18 22.60
C ARG A 397 -12.99 27.32 21.48
N ALA A 398 -13.04 26.00 21.61
CA ALA A 398 -12.56 25.07 20.58
C ALA A 398 -13.25 25.31 19.23
N ALA A 399 -14.57 25.51 19.21
CA ALA A 399 -15.34 25.81 18.00
C ALA A 399 -14.88 27.09 17.28
N ARG A 400 -14.41 28.11 18.02
CA ARG A 400 -13.93 29.39 17.46
C ARG A 400 -12.50 29.33 16.90
N ILE A 401 -11.72 28.30 17.23
CA ILE A 401 -10.34 28.14 16.75
C ILE A 401 -10.13 26.79 16.03
N CYS A 402 -11.19 26.05 15.71
CA CYS A 402 -11.11 24.63 15.34
C CYS A 402 -10.22 24.31 14.14
N LYS A 403 -9.97 25.28 13.26
CA LYS A 403 -9.15 25.14 12.03
C LYS A 403 -7.99 26.13 11.93
N PHE A 404 -7.55 26.74 13.04
CA PHE A 404 -6.45 27.72 13.00
C PHE A 404 -5.14 27.12 12.48
N ASP A 405 -4.95 25.81 12.61
CA ASP A 405 -3.78 25.10 12.12
C ASP A 405 -3.69 25.05 10.59
N LEU A 406 -4.80 25.18 9.84
CA LEU A 406 -4.79 25.21 8.38
C LEU A 406 -3.97 26.37 7.77
N VAL A 407 -3.72 27.44 8.53
CA VAL A 407 -2.88 28.58 8.09
C VAL A 407 -1.46 28.56 8.65
N THR A 408 -1.11 27.56 9.46
CA THR A 408 0.26 27.36 9.99
C THR A 408 1.21 26.93 8.89
N GLU A 409 2.46 27.37 8.93
CA GLU A 409 3.50 27.01 7.96
C GLU A 409 3.73 25.48 7.97
N MET A 410 3.58 24.86 9.16
CA MET A 410 3.63 23.40 9.34
C MET A 410 2.63 22.65 8.46
N ILE A 411 1.41 23.16 8.26
CA ILE A 411 0.37 22.53 7.43
C ILE A 411 0.43 23.01 5.97
N ARG A 412 0.76 24.29 5.74
CA ARG A 412 0.77 24.90 4.40
C ARG A 412 1.95 24.44 3.54
N ASP A 413 3.16 24.59 4.08
CA ASP A 413 4.41 24.31 3.36
C ASP A 413 4.94 22.91 3.69
N GLY A 414 4.76 22.48 4.95
CA GLY A 414 5.04 21.12 5.43
C GLY A 414 4.04 20.07 4.93
N LYS A 415 4.03 19.80 3.63
CA LYS A 415 3.07 18.92 2.95
C LYS A 415 2.95 17.51 3.55
N GLU A 416 4.04 16.98 4.11
CA GLU A 416 4.08 15.72 4.85
C GLU A 416 3.28 15.75 6.17
N PHE A 417 3.19 16.90 6.83
CA PHE A 417 2.51 17.12 8.10
C PHE A 417 1.03 17.46 7.96
N THR A 418 0.51 17.61 6.74
CA THR A 418 -0.94 17.80 6.45
C THR A 418 -1.83 16.73 7.11
N LYS A 419 -1.30 15.52 7.35
CA LYS A 419 -2.00 14.44 8.09
C LYS A 419 -2.19 14.72 9.58
N LEU A 420 -1.54 15.75 10.13
CA LEU A 420 -1.60 16.15 11.54
C LEU A 420 -2.68 17.21 11.84
N GLU A 421 -3.52 17.57 10.86
CA GLU A 421 -4.67 18.48 11.04
C GLU A 421 -5.52 18.12 12.29
N GLY A 422 -5.87 19.14 13.09
CA GLY A 422 -6.45 19.04 14.43
C GLY A 422 -5.44 18.67 15.52
N THR A 423 -4.61 17.65 15.27
CA THR A 423 -3.58 17.17 16.20
C THR A 423 -2.51 18.23 16.47
N ILE A 424 -1.99 18.86 15.41
CA ILE A 424 -1.00 19.95 15.55
C ILE A 424 -1.65 21.22 16.10
N GLY A 425 -2.91 21.52 15.73
CA GLY A 425 -3.69 22.59 16.32
C GLY A 425 -3.82 22.46 17.84
N ALA A 426 -4.07 21.26 18.35
CA ALA A 426 -4.07 20.97 19.78
C ALA A 426 -2.70 21.18 20.46
N ARG A 427 -1.60 20.79 19.80
CA ARG A 427 -0.23 21.00 20.31
C ARG A 427 0.15 22.49 20.33
N TYR A 428 -0.21 23.25 19.29
CA TYR A 428 -0.04 24.71 19.25
C TYR A 428 -0.92 25.42 20.29
N ALA A 429 -2.18 25.01 20.46
CA ALA A 429 -3.09 25.53 21.48
C ALA A 429 -2.52 25.33 22.91
N ALA A 430 -2.03 24.11 23.20
CA ALA A 430 -1.39 23.81 24.48
C ALA A 430 -0.12 24.66 24.73
N ALA A 431 0.70 24.86 23.69
CA ALA A 431 1.88 25.73 23.77
C ALA A 431 1.53 27.22 23.93
N ALA A 432 0.35 27.66 23.46
CA ALA A 432 -0.20 28.99 23.67
C ALA A 432 -0.92 29.16 25.04
N GLY A 433 -1.04 28.10 25.84
CA GLY A 433 -1.67 28.15 27.16
C GLY A 433 -3.19 27.95 27.18
N GLU A 434 -3.80 27.42 26.11
CA GLU A 434 -5.22 27.03 26.13
C GLU A 434 -5.52 25.95 27.17
N ALA A 435 -6.76 25.91 27.64
CA ALA A 435 -7.19 24.92 28.63
C ALA A 435 -7.08 23.48 28.06
N PRO A 436 -6.64 22.47 28.84
CA PRO A 436 -6.46 21.10 28.34
C PRO A 436 -7.70 20.50 27.65
N ALA A 437 -8.91 20.85 28.09
CA ALA A 437 -10.16 20.43 27.45
C ALA A 437 -10.32 21.03 26.03
N VAL A 438 -9.91 22.28 25.80
CA VAL A 438 -9.90 22.89 24.46
C VAL A 438 -8.92 22.14 23.56
N CYS A 439 -7.71 21.85 24.04
CA CYS A 439 -6.70 21.09 23.30
C CYS A 439 -7.22 19.69 22.93
N SER A 440 -7.84 18.97 23.87
CA SER A 440 -8.45 17.66 23.60
C SER A 440 -9.55 17.74 22.54
N LEU A 441 -10.42 18.76 22.59
CA LEU A 441 -11.48 18.97 21.59
C LEU A 441 -10.90 19.21 20.19
N LEU A 442 -9.82 19.98 20.06
CA LEU A 442 -9.14 20.25 18.79
C LEU A 442 -8.51 18.97 18.18
N GLU A 443 -7.91 18.13 19.02
CA GLU A 443 -7.32 16.85 18.59
C GLU A 443 -8.40 15.82 18.20
N GLU A 444 -9.54 15.82 18.91
CA GLU A 444 -10.53 14.77 18.84
C GLU A 444 -11.66 15.00 17.84
N TYR A 445 -12.09 16.24 17.55
CA TYR A 445 -13.30 16.46 16.73
C TYR A 445 -13.17 15.98 15.27
N TYR A 446 -11.94 15.72 14.81
CA TYR A 446 -11.66 15.04 13.55
C TYR A 446 -12.07 13.55 13.54
N ARG A 447 -12.35 12.92 14.69
CA ARG A 447 -12.89 11.55 14.78
C ARG A 447 -14.36 11.46 14.35
N PRO A 448 -14.81 10.35 13.74
CA PRO A 448 -13.98 9.34 13.08
C PRO A 448 -13.38 9.91 11.78
N ARG A 449 -12.08 9.72 11.57
CA ARG A 449 -11.34 9.99 10.32
C ARG A 449 -11.53 8.86 9.29
N SER A 450 -11.89 7.65 9.73
CA SER A 450 -12.14 6.46 8.88
C SER A 450 -13.29 5.59 9.40
N ALA A 451 -13.72 4.59 8.63
CA ALA A 451 -14.75 3.63 9.06
C ALA A 451 -14.31 2.79 10.28
N ALA A 452 -13.01 2.47 10.39
CA ALA A 452 -12.43 1.72 11.51
C ALA A 452 -11.97 2.61 12.68
N ASP A 453 -12.03 3.94 12.53
CA ASP A 453 -11.65 4.88 13.58
C ASP A 453 -12.72 4.97 14.68
N GLY A 454 -12.27 5.32 15.89
CA GLY A 454 -13.12 5.58 17.05
C GLY A 454 -14.02 6.81 16.87
N LEU A 455 -15.00 6.95 17.74
CA LEU A 455 -15.86 8.13 17.80
C LEU A 455 -15.31 9.14 18.81
N PRO A 456 -15.67 10.44 18.70
CA PRO A 456 -15.29 11.45 19.68
C PRO A 456 -15.81 11.13 21.08
N ALA A 457 -14.95 11.19 22.10
CA ALA A 457 -15.33 10.99 23.49
C ALA A 457 -16.13 12.17 24.07
N GLY A 458 -17.30 11.87 24.64
CA GLY A 458 -18.15 12.86 25.32
C GLY A 458 -18.91 13.81 24.38
N ALA A 459 -19.93 14.49 24.92
CA ALA A 459 -20.87 15.25 24.10
C ALA A 459 -20.22 16.46 23.40
N ALA A 460 -19.28 17.15 24.05
CA ALA A 460 -18.66 18.33 23.47
C ALA A 460 -17.86 18.00 22.19
N ALA A 461 -17.06 16.92 22.22
CA ALA A 461 -16.31 16.47 21.04
C ALA A 461 -17.25 15.97 19.94
N ALA A 462 -18.31 15.22 20.31
CA ALA A 462 -19.34 14.75 19.39
C ALA A 462 -20.10 15.90 18.70
N VAL A 463 -20.46 16.96 19.44
CA VAL A 463 -21.15 18.15 18.91
C VAL A 463 -20.26 18.91 17.92
N LEU A 464 -18.99 19.18 18.25
CA LEU A 464 -18.06 19.86 17.34
C LEU A 464 -17.76 19.01 16.10
N ALA A 465 -17.58 17.70 16.27
CA ALA A 465 -17.36 16.75 15.19
C ALA A 465 -18.56 16.65 14.23
N ALA A 466 -19.79 16.73 14.75
CA ALA A 466 -20.99 16.77 13.93
C ALA A 466 -21.16 18.13 13.22
N ALA A 467 -20.93 19.25 13.91
CA ALA A 467 -21.09 20.60 13.37
C ALA A 467 -20.21 20.87 12.13
N ASP A 468 -18.90 20.56 12.20
CA ASP A 468 -17.99 20.76 11.05
C ASP A 468 -18.36 19.89 9.84
N ARG A 469 -18.86 18.67 10.10
CA ARG A 469 -19.31 17.74 9.05
C ARG A 469 -20.62 18.18 8.43
N LEU A 470 -21.57 18.69 9.21
CA LEU A 470 -22.85 19.20 8.73
C LEU A 470 -22.68 20.50 7.92
N ASP A 471 -21.80 21.42 8.33
CA ASP A 471 -21.42 22.57 7.52
C ASP A 471 -20.79 22.14 6.17
N THR A 472 -19.88 21.16 6.22
CA THR A 472 -19.23 20.61 5.03
C THR A 472 -20.24 20.01 4.05
N LEU A 473 -21.17 19.20 4.56
CA LEU A 473 -22.23 18.58 3.77
C LEU A 473 -23.14 19.64 3.14
N ALA A 474 -23.62 20.62 3.93
CA ALA A 474 -24.47 21.69 3.43
C ALA A 474 -23.79 22.51 2.31
N GLY A 475 -22.56 22.99 2.53
CA GLY A 475 -21.81 23.79 1.56
C GLY A 475 -21.51 23.04 0.27
N CYS A 476 -21.01 21.80 0.36
CA CYS A 476 -20.69 21.03 -0.83
C CYS A 476 -21.94 20.62 -1.64
N TRP A 477 -23.09 20.37 -0.99
CA TRP A 477 -24.35 20.13 -1.70
C TRP A 477 -24.92 21.39 -2.36
N LEU A 478 -24.85 22.55 -1.70
CA LEU A 478 -25.24 23.84 -2.29
C LEU A 478 -24.38 24.16 -3.53
N ALA A 479 -23.07 23.93 -3.44
CA ALA A 479 -22.11 24.07 -4.55
C ALA A 479 -22.28 23.02 -5.66
N GLY A 480 -23.19 22.05 -5.51
CA GLY A 480 -23.48 21.02 -6.51
C GLY A 480 -22.48 19.87 -6.58
N PHE A 481 -21.57 19.73 -5.60
CA PHE A 481 -20.60 18.63 -5.52
C PHE A 481 -21.23 17.31 -5.02
N VAL A 482 -22.36 16.92 -5.61
CA VAL A 482 -23.10 15.69 -5.25
C VAL A 482 -22.22 14.45 -5.52
N PRO A 483 -22.02 13.55 -4.53
CA PRO A 483 -21.17 12.40 -4.70
C PRO A 483 -21.83 11.33 -5.60
N THR A 484 -21.00 10.57 -6.29
CA THR A 484 -21.42 9.46 -7.17
C THR A 484 -20.79 8.15 -6.72
N GLY A 485 -21.29 7.01 -7.20
CA GLY A 485 -20.70 5.69 -6.87
C GLY A 485 -19.20 5.61 -7.17
N ALA A 486 -18.75 6.25 -8.26
CA ALA A 486 -17.36 6.21 -8.72
C ALA A 486 -16.48 7.40 -8.26
N LYS A 487 -17.07 8.51 -7.79
CA LYS A 487 -16.33 9.74 -7.39
C LYS A 487 -16.98 10.45 -6.21
N ASP A 488 -16.18 10.71 -5.19
CA ASP A 488 -16.55 11.43 -3.97
C ASP A 488 -15.34 12.26 -3.49
N PRO A 489 -15.01 13.38 -4.17
CA PRO A 489 -13.75 14.10 -3.97
C PRO A 489 -13.67 14.81 -2.61
N TYR A 490 -14.80 15.30 -2.09
CA TYR A 490 -14.91 15.94 -0.78
C TYR A 490 -15.31 14.95 0.33
N ALA A 491 -15.17 13.64 0.10
CA ALA A 491 -15.42 12.59 1.08
C ALA A 491 -16.81 12.62 1.74
N LEU A 492 -17.82 13.15 1.05
CA LEU A 492 -19.13 13.48 1.62
C LEU A 492 -19.84 12.23 2.17
N ARG A 493 -19.71 11.06 1.53
CA ARG A 493 -20.26 9.82 2.09
C ARG A 493 -19.60 9.42 3.41
N ARG A 494 -18.29 9.71 3.58
CA ARG A 494 -17.58 9.50 4.85
C ARG A 494 -18.03 10.51 5.90
N HIS A 495 -18.24 11.78 5.54
CA HIS A 495 -18.80 12.78 6.45
C HIS A 495 -20.23 12.43 6.91
N THR A 496 -21.12 12.01 6.00
CA THR A 496 -22.47 11.53 6.36
C THR A 496 -22.42 10.32 7.29
N LEU A 497 -21.62 9.30 6.96
CA LEU A 497 -21.49 8.11 7.81
C LEU A 497 -20.92 8.44 9.18
N ALA A 498 -19.95 9.38 9.26
CA ALA A 498 -19.40 9.84 10.52
C ALA A 498 -20.44 10.56 11.39
N VAL A 499 -21.25 11.47 10.82
CA VAL A 499 -22.35 12.13 11.53
C VAL A 499 -23.35 11.08 12.04
N LEU A 500 -23.82 10.17 11.17
CA LEU A 500 -24.79 9.13 11.56
C LEU A 500 -24.26 8.24 12.68
N ARG A 501 -22.99 7.82 12.64
CA ARG A 501 -22.36 7.06 13.73
C ARG A 501 -22.35 7.84 15.05
N ILE A 502 -21.99 9.12 15.02
CA ILE A 502 -21.97 9.99 16.21
C ILE A 502 -23.37 10.13 16.82
N LEU A 503 -24.40 10.34 15.99
CA LEU A 503 -25.78 10.49 16.47
C LEU A 503 -26.35 9.19 17.06
N ILE A 504 -26.03 8.04 16.46
CA ILE A 504 -26.44 6.72 16.94
C ILE A 504 -25.75 6.37 18.28
N ASP A 505 -24.44 6.58 18.38
CA ASP A 505 -23.64 6.34 19.59
C ASP A 505 -24.13 7.18 20.78
N ARG A 506 -24.44 8.45 20.53
CA ARG A 506 -25.03 9.38 21.51
C ARG A 506 -26.54 9.15 21.76
N ALA A 507 -27.16 8.17 21.10
CA ALA A 507 -28.60 7.90 21.13
C ALA A 507 -29.48 9.16 20.90
N ALA A 508 -28.99 10.09 20.08
CA ALA A 508 -29.48 11.45 20.00
C ALA A 508 -30.87 11.54 19.32
N ARG A 509 -31.80 12.26 19.96
CA ARG A 509 -33.19 12.42 19.49
C ARG A 509 -33.38 13.76 18.79
N LEU A 510 -32.79 13.89 17.60
CA LEU A 510 -32.79 15.11 16.79
C LEU A 510 -33.75 14.99 15.61
N ASP A 511 -34.38 16.10 15.20
CA ASP A 511 -34.95 16.21 13.86
C ASP A 511 -33.82 16.54 12.87
N LEU A 512 -33.52 15.59 11.98
CA LEU A 512 -32.48 15.75 10.96
C LEU A 512 -32.86 16.77 9.88
N ALA A 513 -34.16 17.02 9.64
CA ALA A 513 -34.60 18.03 8.68
C ALA A 513 -34.32 19.44 9.21
N ASP A 514 -34.61 19.70 10.49
CA ASP A 514 -34.27 20.96 11.16
C ASP A 514 -32.75 21.18 11.22
N VAL A 515 -31.99 20.17 11.68
CA VAL A 515 -30.52 20.25 11.75
C VAL A 515 -29.89 20.55 10.38
N VAL A 516 -30.38 19.93 9.30
CA VAL A 516 -29.91 20.23 7.93
C VAL A 516 -30.38 21.59 7.45
N ALA A 517 -31.62 22.00 7.74
CA ALA A 517 -32.12 23.34 7.41
C ALA A 517 -31.31 24.44 8.09
N GLN A 518 -30.89 24.26 9.33
CA GLN A 518 -30.03 25.20 10.06
C GLN A 518 -28.61 25.26 9.48
N ALA A 519 -28.04 24.13 9.06
CA ALA A 519 -26.75 24.10 8.36
C ALA A 519 -26.81 24.83 7.01
N LEU A 520 -27.90 24.66 6.25
CA LEU A 520 -28.15 25.38 5.00
C LEU A 520 -28.38 26.88 5.23
N ALA A 521 -29.16 27.25 6.26
CA ALA A 521 -29.40 28.64 6.64
C ALA A 521 -28.10 29.38 7.02
N GLY A 522 -27.10 28.66 7.54
CA GLY A 522 -25.76 29.20 7.79
C GLY A 522 -25.07 29.78 6.54
N TYR A 523 -25.42 29.33 5.34
CA TYR A 523 -24.91 29.82 4.05
C TYR A 523 -25.79 30.90 3.40
N ALA A 524 -27.03 31.11 3.88
CA ALA A 524 -27.97 32.05 3.25
C ALA A 524 -27.43 33.51 3.26
N THR A 525 -26.66 33.89 4.28
CA THR A 525 -26.04 35.22 4.41
C THR A 525 -24.90 35.50 3.41
N LEU A 526 -24.58 34.56 2.51
CA LEU A 526 -23.57 34.71 1.46
C LEU A 526 -24.19 34.68 0.04
N ALA A 527 -25.51 34.54 -0.08
CA ALA A 527 -26.20 34.35 -1.36
C ALA A 527 -26.58 35.65 -2.08
N ASP A 528 -26.43 36.81 -1.41
CA ASP A 528 -26.91 38.12 -1.89
C ASP A 528 -25.82 38.99 -2.56
N GLU A 529 -24.57 38.49 -2.69
CA GLU A 529 -23.53 39.13 -3.51
C GLU A 529 -23.83 38.92 -5.02
N PRO A 530 -24.11 39.98 -5.80
CA PRO A 530 -24.86 39.86 -7.05
C PRO A 530 -24.09 39.34 -8.28
N ASP A 531 -22.79 39.02 -8.16
CA ASP A 531 -21.94 38.64 -9.30
C ASP A 531 -21.38 37.19 -9.24
N VAL A 532 -21.91 36.33 -8.36
CA VAL A 532 -21.56 34.90 -8.37
C VAL A 532 -22.22 34.21 -9.56
N ALA A 533 -21.51 34.19 -10.69
CA ALA A 533 -21.96 33.60 -11.95
C ALA A 533 -22.26 32.09 -11.82
N ARG A 534 -23.53 31.76 -11.53
CA ARG A 534 -24.01 30.38 -11.34
C ARG A 534 -23.49 29.45 -12.44
N PRO A 535 -22.78 28.34 -12.10
CA PRO A 535 -22.23 27.45 -13.10
C PRO A 535 -23.36 26.89 -13.98
N ARG A 536 -23.26 27.13 -15.30
CA ARG A 536 -24.28 26.71 -16.26
C ARG A 536 -24.37 25.18 -16.25
N ARG A 537 -25.52 24.65 -15.81
CA ARG A 537 -25.85 23.21 -15.90
C ARG A 537 -25.64 22.76 -17.35
N ASP A 538 -24.74 21.80 -17.57
CA ASP A 538 -24.55 21.19 -18.90
C ASP A 538 -25.87 20.50 -19.32
N PRO A 539 -26.51 20.89 -20.42
CA PRO A 539 -27.76 20.26 -20.89
C PRO A 539 -27.64 18.76 -21.18
N ARG A 540 -26.41 18.23 -21.29
CA ARG A 540 -26.10 16.80 -21.49
C ARG A 540 -26.31 15.96 -20.24
N LEU A 541 -26.28 16.55 -19.04
CA LEU A 541 -26.52 15.87 -17.77
C LEU A 541 -28.00 15.91 -17.38
N ARG A 542 -28.85 15.25 -18.17
CA ARG A 542 -30.22 14.90 -17.75
C ARG A 542 -30.19 13.60 -16.94
N PRO A 543 -30.90 13.50 -15.80
CA PRO A 543 -31.16 12.21 -15.17
C PRO A 543 -32.01 11.34 -16.10
N HIS A 544 -31.69 10.05 -16.24
CA HIS A 544 -32.62 9.09 -16.80
C HIS A 544 -33.78 8.86 -15.81
N ALA A 545 -34.99 9.24 -16.20
CA ALA A 545 -36.19 8.82 -15.48
C ALA A 545 -36.44 7.32 -15.71
N PRO A 546 -36.89 6.56 -14.69
CA PRO A 546 -37.24 5.15 -14.85
C PRO A 546 -38.49 5.01 -15.72
N GLY A 547 -38.40 4.28 -16.83
CA GLY A 547 -39.50 4.08 -17.77
C GLY A 547 -40.53 3.07 -17.26
N GLY A 548 -41.66 3.55 -16.74
CA GLY A 548 -42.83 2.72 -16.45
C GLY A 548 -43.52 2.25 -17.75
N ALA A 549 -43.94 0.98 -17.81
CA ALA A 549 -44.40 0.35 -19.05
C ALA A 549 -45.94 0.25 -19.16
N THR A 550 -46.53 1.07 -20.03
CA THR A 550 -47.90 0.93 -20.58
C THR A 550 -47.94 1.54 -21.99
N GLY A 551 -48.63 1.00 -23.00
CA GLY A 551 -49.34 -0.29 -23.07
C GLY A 551 -50.37 -0.35 -24.21
N ARG A 552 -50.14 -1.25 -25.19
CA ARG A 552 -51.09 -1.79 -26.20
C ARG A 552 -51.59 -0.92 -27.39
N ARG A 553 -51.45 -1.54 -28.58
CA ARG A 553 -52.35 -1.53 -29.78
C ARG A 553 -52.36 -0.28 -30.70
N GLY A 554 -52.34 -0.52 -32.01
CA GLY A 554 -52.43 0.53 -33.06
C GLY A 554 -51.94 0.08 -34.45
N CYS A 555 -52.79 -0.67 -35.15
CA CYS A 555 -52.76 -1.21 -36.52
C CYS A 555 -51.85 -0.62 -37.64
N LEU A 556 -51.48 -1.53 -38.58
CA LEU A 556 -51.13 -1.28 -40.01
C LEU A 556 -52.39 -0.89 -40.84
N PRO A 557 -52.37 -0.62 -42.17
CA PRO A 557 -51.27 -0.61 -43.16
C PRO A 557 -51.22 0.64 -44.10
N GLY A 558 -50.38 0.59 -45.15
CA GLY A 558 -50.40 1.51 -46.32
C GLY A 558 -49.04 2.21 -46.56
N SER A 559 -48.18 1.79 -47.50
CA SER A 559 -48.25 1.85 -48.98
C SER A 559 -47.75 3.19 -49.56
N GLY A 560 -46.63 3.16 -50.29
CA GLY A 560 -46.06 4.33 -50.97
C GLY A 560 -44.56 4.14 -51.28
N ALA A 561 -44.19 4.09 -52.56
CA ALA A 561 -42.82 3.86 -53.01
C ALA A 561 -42.00 5.16 -53.13
N GLY A 562 -40.66 5.06 -53.16
CA GLY A 562 -39.77 6.12 -53.63
C GLY A 562 -38.57 6.41 -52.72
N GLY A 563 -37.37 6.11 -53.20
CA GLY A 563 -36.12 6.77 -52.76
C GLY A 563 -35.68 7.83 -53.79
N PRO A 564 -34.38 8.18 -53.88
CA PRO A 564 -33.26 7.81 -53.00
C PRO A 564 -32.39 9.01 -52.55
N ALA A 565 -31.51 8.81 -51.57
CA ALA A 565 -30.35 9.68 -51.35
C ALA A 565 -29.16 8.86 -50.80
N ARG A 566 -28.02 8.87 -51.50
CA ARG A 566 -26.78 8.19 -51.05
C ARG A 566 -25.81 9.17 -50.40
N ALA A 567 -25.12 8.67 -49.37
CA ALA A 567 -23.75 8.94 -48.93
C ALA A 567 -23.10 10.32 -49.22
N ARG A 568 -22.53 10.92 -48.15
CA ARG A 568 -21.23 11.61 -48.25
C ARG A 568 -20.30 11.14 -47.14
N GLU A 569 -19.08 10.81 -47.51
CA GLU A 569 -18.02 10.32 -46.63
C GLU A 569 -17.27 11.47 -45.95
N ARG A 570 -16.46 11.16 -44.93
CA ARG A 570 -15.53 12.09 -44.30
C ARG A 570 -14.15 12.03 -44.97
N PRO A 571 -13.51 13.17 -45.29
CA PRO A 571 -12.06 13.23 -45.48
C PRO A 571 -11.33 13.84 -44.26
N ASP A 572 -10.16 13.29 -43.94
CA ASP A 572 -9.17 13.86 -43.02
C ASP A 572 -8.46 15.09 -43.62
N ARG A 573 -7.96 16.02 -42.79
CA ARG A 573 -6.78 16.85 -43.13
C ARG A 573 -6.10 17.56 -41.96
N ARG A 574 -4.76 17.58 -42.02
CA ARG A 574 -3.83 18.31 -41.13
C ARG A 574 -3.49 19.71 -41.68
N ARG A 575 -3.24 20.72 -40.80
CA ARG A 575 -2.02 21.59 -40.72
C ARG A 575 -2.22 23.06 -40.24
N ARG A 576 -1.50 23.40 -39.16
CA ARG A 576 -0.54 24.54 -38.96
C ARG A 576 -0.94 26.05 -38.93
N LEU A 577 -0.41 26.70 -37.87
CA LEU A 577 0.36 27.99 -37.79
C LEU A 577 -0.32 29.37 -37.54
N GLY A 578 -0.04 29.93 -36.35
CA GLY A 578 0.28 31.37 -36.11
C GLY A 578 -0.89 32.35 -35.85
N PRO A 579 -0.67 33.55 -35.24
CA PRO A 579 0.62 34.24 -35.00
C PRO A 579 0.90 34.86 -33.59
N ARG A 580 2.21 35.16 -33.36
CA ARG A 580 2.91 36.17 -32.49
C ARG A 580 2.31 36.76 -31.17
N PRO A 581 3.12 36.91 -30.09
CA PRO A 581 2.82 37.70 -28.89
C PRO A 581 3.28 39.18 -28.96
N ARG A 582 2.90 40.00 -27.96
CA ARG A 582 3.33 41.41 -27.76
C ARG A 582 4.61 41.55 -26.91
N ARG A 583 5.31 42.69 -27.05
CA ARG A 583 6.40 43.17 -26.17
C ARG A 583 5.90 44.26 -25.22
N LEU A 584 6.60 44.48 -24.10
CA LEU A 584 6.93 45.80 -23.53
C LEU A 584 8.32 45.70 -22.81
N PRO A 585 8.99 46.80 -22.38
CA PRO A 585 10.46 46.91 -22.38
C PRO A 585 11.12 46.75 -21.00
N GLY A 586 12.45 46.89 -20.98
CA GLY A 586 13.25 47.07 -19.76
C GLY A 586 14.30 48.19 -19.90
N THR A 587 14.78 48.65 -18.74
CA THR A 587 15.90 49.58 -18.51
C THR A 587 16.63 49.05 -17.25
N ALA A 588 17.94 48.78 -17.28
CA ALA A 588 19.05 49.70 -17.04
C ALA A 588 19.09 50.26 -15.59
N GLY A 589 20.12 50.02 -14.74
CA GLY A 589 21.23 49.06 -14.82
C GLY A 589 22.50 49.48 -14.03
N LEU A 590 23.37 48.50 -13.70
CA LEU A 590 24.82 48.61 -13.39
C LEU A 590 25.27 49.43 -12.13
N PRO A 591 26.54 49.33 -11.65
CA PRO A 591 27.60 48.31 -11.86
C PRO A 591 28.36 47.81 -10.58
N ALA A 592 29.30 46.87 -10.82
CA ALA A 592 30.59 46.64 -10.11
C ALA A 592 30.61 45.75 -8.84
N ALA A 593 31.67 44.97 -8.56
CA ALA A 593 32.97 44.76 -9.24
C ALA A 593 33.38 43.26 -9.23
N ARG A 594 34.02 42.73 -10.30
CA ARG A 594 35.46 42.32 -10.43
C ARG A 594 35.96 41.32 -9.35
N GLN A 595 36.64 40.21 -9.65
CA GLN A 595 37.37 39.69 -10.84
C GLN A 595 36.98 38.19 -11.09
N GLY A 596 37.40 37.41 -12.10
CA GLY A 596 38.31 37.56 -13.26
C GLY A 596 39.34 36.40 -13.31
N GLY A 597 39.68 35.76 -14.45
CA GLY A 597 39.19 35.89 -15.83
C GLY A 597 40.04 35.11 -16.87
N GLN A 598 39.44 34.78 -18.03
CA GLN A 598 40.06 34.22 -19.27
C GLN A 598 40.58 32.76 -19.18
N ALA A 599 40.67 31.95 -20.26
CA ALA A 599 40.43 32.19 -21.69
C ALA A 599 39.72 31.02 -22.43
N LEU A 600 39.18 31.33 -23.62
CA LEU A 600 38.63 30.44 -24.68
C LEU A 600 39.58 30.54 -25.93
N PRO A 601 39.37 29.89 -27.11
CA PRO A 601 38.15 29.28 -27.67
C PRO A 601 38.31 27.92 -28.40
N GLN A 602 37.27 27.49 -29.12
CA GLN A 602 37.19 26.28 -29.96
C GLN A 602 37.15 26.59 -31.47
N HIS A 603 37.00 25.51 -32.28
CA HIS A 603 36.35 25.44 -33.62
C HIS A 603 37.17 25.77 -34.88
N PRO A 604 36.71 25.37 -36.10
CA PRO A 604 35.45 24.68 -36.47
C PRO A 604 35.58 23.41 -37.37
N GLY A 605 34.45 22.77 -37.71
CA GLY A 605 34.22 22.25 -39.09
C GLY A 605 33.71 20.81 -39.32
N GLY A 606 32.60 20.67 -40.08
CA GLY A 606 32.56 19.73 -41.22
C GLY A 606 31.78 18.38 -41.13
N THR A 607 30.53 18.39 -41.62
CA THR A 607 29.94 17.40 -42.58
C THR A 607 30.08 15.86 -42.42
N HIS A 608 28.92 15.18 -42.37
CA HIS A 608 28.66 13.81 -42.89
C HIS A 608 28.78 13.74 -44.45
N PRO A 609 28.79 12.57 -45.17
CA PRO A 609 28.18 11.26 -44.80
C PRO A 609 28.87 9.94 -45.25
N ARG A 610 28.25 8.79 -44.91
CA ARG A 610 28.22 7.46 -45.61
C ARG A 610 29.52 6.76 -46.05
N GLY A 611 29.71 5.50 -45.62
CA GLY A 611 30.34 4.44 -46.43
C GLY A 611 31.04 3.28 -45.69
N GLY A 612 30.96 2.05 -46.23
CA GLY A 612 31.99 1.01 -46.05
C GLY A 612 31.94 0.06 -44.83
N ARG A 613 31.39 -1.15 -45.03
CA ARG A 613 31.91 -2.42 -44.44
C ARG A 613 32.85 -3.08 -45.49
N PRO A 614 33.59 -4.16 -45.17
CA PRO A 614 34.41 -4.43 -43.98
C PRO A 614 35.85 -4.89 -44.34
N GLY A 615 36.79 -4.93 -43.38
CA GLY A 615 38.16 -5.45 -43.58
C GLY A 615 38.52 -6.61 -42.62
N ARG A 616 39.17 -7.66 -43.14
CA ARG A 616 39.75 -8.80 -42.39
C ARG A 616 41.28 -8.81 -42.51
N LEU A 617 41.92 -9.74 -41.76
CA LEU A 617 43.36 -10.12 -41.72
C LEU A 617 44.15 -9.35 -40.63
N ARG A 618 44.92 -9.97 -39.72
CA ARG A 618 45.91 -11.11 -39.69
C ARG A 618 47.33 -10.71 -40.13
N GLY A 619 48.32 -11.13 -39.34
CA GLY A 619 49.75 -10.78 -39.44
C GLY A 619 50.09 -9.59 -38.52
N GLN A 620 50.86 -9.65 -37.41
CA GLN A 620 51.87 -10.58 -36.89
C GLN A 620 53.29 -10.42 -37.50
N VAL A 621 54.31 -10.44 -36.62
CA VAL A 621 55.79 -10.45 -36.87
C VAL A 621 56.45 -9.07 -37.19
N ALA A 622 57.67 -8.70 -36.74
CA ALA A 622 58.42 -8.83 -35.45
C ALA A 622 59.82 -8.11 -35.50
N ARG A 623 60.54 -8.10 -34.35
CA ARG A 623 62.03 -8.05 -34.13
C ARG A 623 62.79 -6.70 -34.14
N ARG A 624 63.46 -6.40 -33.01
CA ARG A 624 64.94 -6.28 -32.75
C ARG A 624 65.21 -5.35 -31.54
N GLY A 625 66.13 -5.60 -30.58
CA GLY A 625 66.96 -6.79 -30.26
C GLY A 625 68.07 -6.50 -29.21
N ARG A 626 68.83 -7.55 -28.80
CA ARG A 626 70.13 -7.57 -28.03
C ARG A 626 70.16 -7.34 -26.49
N HIS A 627 70.18 -8.45 -25.72
CA HIS A 627 71.29 -9.01 -24.89
C HIS A 627 72.41 -8.14 -24.26
N PRO A 628 73.21 -8.63 -23.23
CA PRO A 628 73.37 -10.02 -22.73
C PRO A 628 73.52 -10.28 -21.19
N ARG A 629 73.64 -11.59 -20.84
CA ARG A 629 74.24 -12.26 -19.63
C ARG A 629 73.30 -12.76 -18.50
N GLY A 630 73.59 -13.97 -17.99
CA GLY A 630 72.94 -14.74 -16.90
C GLY A 630 74.02 -15.38 -15.99
N PRO A 631 73.86 -16.56 -15.32
CA PRO A 631 72.82 -17.62 -15.36
C PRO A 631 72.03 -17.72 -14.01
N GLY A 632 71.29 -18.77 -13.57
CA GLY A 632 70.76 -20.02 -14.15
C GLY A 632 70.50 -21.14 -13.08
N PHE A 633 69.94 -22.30 -13.49
CA PHE A 633 69.60 -23.52 -12.71
C PHE A 633 68.51 -23.40 -11.60
N LEU A 634 67.82 -24.48 -11.13
CA LEU A 634 67.07 -25.60 -11.76
C LEU A 634 66.44 -26.49 -10.64
N GLY A 635 65.34 -27.24 -10.88
CA GLY A 635 65.03 -28.44 -10.06
C GLY A 635 63.57 -28.70 -9.63
N ALA A 636 62.97 -29.77 -10.14
CA ALA A 636 61.53 -30.11 -10.07
C ALA A 636 61.04 -31.01 -8.89
N ALA A 637 59.78 -30.79 -8.46
CA ALA A 637 58.67 -31.76 -8.34
C ALA A 637 58.48 -32.79 -7.16
N ARG A 638 57.20 -33.23 -7.07
CA ARG A 638 56.56 -34.44 -6.45
C ARG A 638 56.09 -34.48 -4.97
N ALA A 639 54.79 -34.15 -4.80
CA ALA A 639 53.69 -35.00 -4.29
C ALA A 639 53.79 -35.88 -3.01
N GLY A 640 52.77 -35.78 -2.14
CA GLY A 640 52.46 -36.74 -1.05
C GLY A 640 51.03 -36.56 -0.46
N ARG A 641 50.42 -37.65 0.04
CA ARG A 641 49.13 -37.69 0.81
C ARG A 641 49.46 -37.70 2.33
N SER A 642 48.58 -37.53 3.34
CA SER A 642 47.18 -37.94 3.55
C SER A 642 46.46 -37.16 4.68
N ARG A 643 45.15 -37.41 4.85
CA ARG A 643 44.25 -37.06 6.00
C ARG A 643 44.49 -37.97 7.25
N PRO A 644 43.71 -37.88 8.36
CA PRO A 644 43.32 -36.73 9.21
C PRO A 644 43.36 -37.04 10.75
N GLY A 645 43.03 -36.04 11.60
CA GLY A 645 42.63 -36.24 13.01
C GLY A 645 42.87 -34.99 13.86
N GLY A 646 42.11 -34.66 14.92
CA GLY A 646 40.91 -35.31 15.46
C GLY A 646 40.92 -35.36 16.99
N GLY A 647 40.29 -34.39 17.67
CA GLY A 647 40.23 -34.39 19.14
C GLY A 647 39.46 -33.20 19.72
N ARG A 648 38.48 -33.47 20.60
CA ARG A 648 37.81 -32.46 21.45
C ARG A 648 38.47 -32.48 22.84
N GLY A 649 38.48 -31.34 23.53
CA GLY A 649 38.90 -31.27 24.94
C GLY A 649 38.29 -30.07 25.66
N HIS A 650 37.42 -30.31 26.64
CA HIS A 650 36.93 -29.28 27.55
C HIS A 650 37.90 -29.10 28.72
N GLY A 651 38.04 -27.86 29.22
CA GLY A 651 38.75 -27.57 30.47
C GLY A 651 38.37 -26.20 31.03
N ARG A 652 37.62 -26.15 32.14
CA ARG A 652 37.32 -24.91 32.87
C ARG A 652 38.43 -24.62 33.88
N ALA A 653 38.84 -23.36 34.00
CA ALA A 653 39.62 -22.89 35.16
C ALA A 653 39.18 -21.49 35.64
N ARG A 654 38.76 -21.45 36.90
CA ARG A 654 38.57 -20.30 37.81
C ARG A 654 38.87 -20.88 39.22
N PRO A 655 39.13 -20.07 40.28
CA PRO A 655 39.38 -18.62 40.34
C PRO A 655 40.68 -18.28 41.12
N ALA A 656 40.94 -16.98 41.34
CA ALA A 656 41.73 -16.49 42.47
C ALA A 656 41.20 -15.11 42.94
N ARG A 657 41.44 -14.73 44.21
CA ARG A 657 41.06 -13.45 44.82
C ARG A 657 42.24 -12.83 45.58
N ALA A 658 42.47 -11.53 45.40
CA ALA A 658 42.99 -10.58 46.39
C ALA A 658 42.58 -9.16 45.93
N ALA A 659 42.10 -8.17 46.71
CA ALA A 659 42.04 -7.85 48.15
C ALA A 659 43.02 -6.70 48.54
N GLY A 660 42.44 -5.56 48.96
CA GLY A 660 43.16 -4.35 49.43
C GLY A 660 43.58 -3.37 48.32
N GLY A 661 43.59 -2.04 48.52
CA GLY A 661 42.94 -1.28 49.61
C GLY A 661 43.53 0.12 49.89
N GLY A 662 42.77 1.19 49.61
CA GLY A 662 42.96 2.54 50.18
C GLY A 662 44.02 3.45 49.53
N GLY A 663 43.88 4.78 49.74
CA GLY A 663 44.89 5.80 49.40
C GLY A 663 44.37 6.99 48.55
N LEU A 664 43.97 8.10 49.19
CA LEU A 664 43.56 9.37 48.56
C LEU A 664 44.46 10.54 49.00
N HIS A 665 44.49 11.62 48.19
CA HIS A 665 45.20 12.94 48.31
C HIS A 665 46.38 13.13 47.33
N ARG A 666 46.68 14.30 46.74
CA ARG A 666 46.11 15.68 46.62
C ARG A 666 46.49 16.20 45.19
N GLY A 667 45.94 17.25 44.56
CA GLY A 667 44.80 18.12 44.84
C GLY A 667 44.98 19.56 44.28
N LEU A 668 43.87 20.26 43.96
CA LEU A 668 43.69 21.75 43.96
C LEU A 668 44.45 22.63 42.91
N PRO A 669 44.11 23.94 42.72
CA PRO A 669 42.93 24.74 43.15
C PRO A 669 42.24 25.62 42.05
N CYS A 670 41.17 26.33 42.47
CA CYS A 670 40.54 27.61 42.00
C CYS A 670 39.02 27.44 41.76
N ALA A 671 38.05 28.03 42.50
CA ALA A 671 37.91 29.29 43.28
C ALA A 671 37.82 30.56 42.40
N PHE A 672 36.82 31.47 42.48
CA PHE A 672 36.07 32.10 43.60
C PHE A 672 34.52 32.08 43.39
N ARG A 673 33.63 31.98 44.40
CA ARG A 673 33.04 32.98 45.36
C ARG A 673 32.14 34.09 44.77
N ALA A 674 31.17 34.72 45.49
CA ALA A 674 30.22 34.33 46.57
C ALA A 674 29.40 35.56 47.10
N GLY A 675 28.16 35.34 47.58
CA GLY A 675 27.32 36.29 48.35
C GLY A 675 25.82 35.98 48.15
N ALA A 676 24.90 35.79 49.11
CA ALA A 676 24.68 36.23 50.51
C ALA A 676 24.18 37.70 50.64
N GLY A 677 23.08 38.01 51.34
CA GLY A 677 22.04 37.20 52.02
C GLY A 677 21.33 37.99 53.14
N HIS A 678 20.19 37.55 53.71
CA HIS A 678 19.62 38.14 54.95
C HIS A 678 18.67 37.21 55.74
N ARG A 679 18.37 37.55 57.02
CA ARG A 679 17.53 36.82 58.01
C ARG A 679 16.64 37.77 58.84
N ARG A 680 15.49 37.28 59.36
CA ARG A 680 14.98 37.31 60.78
C ARG A 680 13.51 36.76 60.84
N VAL A 681 13.01 35.92 61.78
CA VAL A 681 12.96 35.86 63.29
C VAL A 681 11.74 36.64 63.85
N LEU A 682 10.83 36.12 64.70
CA LEU A 682 10.73 34.88 65.53
C LEU A 682 9.25 34.61 66.01
N ARG A 683 9.04 33.56 66.85
CA ARG A 683 7.89 33.24 67.78
C ARG A 683 6.61 32.58 67.20
N ASP A 684 5.84 31.74 67.93
CA ASP A 684 6.07 30.92 69.16
C ASP A 684 5.06 29.72 69.18
N GLY A 685 5.24 28.71 70.05
CA GLY A 685 4.32 27.55 70.24
C GLY A 685 3.58 27.57 71.61
N PRO A 686 3.18 26.42 72.22
CA PRO A 686 3.28 25.00 71.79
C PRO A 686 1.99 24.16 72.04
N GLY A 687 2.03 22.84 71.79
CA GLY A 687 0.99 21.90 72.27
C GLY A 687 1.24 20.41 71.97
N GLN A 688 1.43 19.58 73.01
CA GLN A 688 1.51 18.10 72.90
C GLN A 688 0.42 17.41 73.74
N ARG A 689 -0.09 16.26 73.27
CA ARG A 689 -0.46 15.08 74.09
C ARG A 689 -0.84 13.85 73.25
N ARG A 690 -0.71 12.67 73.87
CA ARG A 690 -1.06 11.28 73.45
C ARG A 690 -1.25 10.47 74.78
N PRO A 691 -1.75 9.22 74.80
CA PRO A 691 -2.85 8.61 74.01
C PRO A 691 -3.80 7.68 74.84
N GLY A 692 -4.93 7.23 74.26
CA GLY A 692 -5.37 5.82 74.36
C GLY A 692 -6.70 5.41 75.05
N ARG A 693 -7.26 4.28 74.56
CA ARG A 693 -8.33 3.38 75.13
C ARG A 693 -9.78 3.91 75.16
N VAL A 694 -10.86 3.10 74.98
CA VAL A 694 -11.06 1.65 74.66
C VAL A 694 -12.43 1.39 73.95
N ALA A 695 -12.67 0.16 73.44
CA ALA A 695 -13.84 -0.47 72.75
C ALA A 695 -15.29 0.02 73.04
N GLY A 696 -16.36 -0.33 72.28
CA GLY A 696 -16.62 -1.26 71.15
C GLY A 696 -17.93 -0.83 70.39
N THR A 697 -18.59 -1.54 69.46
CA THR A 697 -18.66 -2.98 69.11
C THR A 697 -19.11 -3.17 67.62
N GLU A 698 -19.09 -4.41 67.14
CA GLU A 698 -19.26 -4.92 65.75
C GLU A 698 -20.39 -4.39 64.83
N ALA A 699 -20.07 -4.32 63.53
CA ALA A 699 -20.89 -4.86 62.43
C ALA A 699 -19.97 -5.27 61.25
N ARG A 700 -20.28 -6.35 60.51
CA ARG A 700 -19.45 -6.86 59.40
C ARG A 700 -20.16 -6.76 58.05
N LEU A 701 -19.42 -6.45 56.98
CA LEU A 701 -19.82 -6.63 55.58
C LEU A 701 -18.68 -7.29 54.78
N PRO A 702 -18.98 -8.17 53.80
CA PRO A 702 -17.97 -9.03 53.17
C PRO A 702 -17.31 -8.43 51.92
N ALA A 703 -16.10 -8.91 51.61
CA ALA A 703 -15.43 -8.66 50.33
C ALA A 703 -16.09 -9.44 49.17
N ARG A 704 -15.81 -9.03 47.93
CA ARG A 704 -16.21 -9.73 46.69
C ARG A 704 -14.97 -10.22 45.96
N ASP A 705 -14.85 -11.54 45.82
CA ASP A 705 -13.81 -12.23 45.04
C ASP A 705 -14.30 -12.60 43.61
N PRO A 706 -13.39 -12.93 42.67
CA PRO A 706 -13.69 -13.01 41.24
C PRO A 706 -14.32 -14.33 40.77
N TRP A 707 -14.99 -14.27 39.61
CA TRP A 707 -15.70 -15.39 38.97
C TRP A 707 -14.76 -16.35 38.20
N PRO A 708 -14.83 -17.68 38.42
CA PRO A 708 -14.16 -18.68 37.59
C PRO A 708 -15.10 -19.32 36.55
N VAL A 709 -14.61 -19.50 35.31
CA VAL A 709 -15.31 -20.23 34.24
C VAL A 709 -15.00 -21.73 34.31
N ARG A 710 -15.98 -22.61 34.07
CA ARG A 710 -15.78 -24.06 33.89
C ARG A 710 -16.59 -24.66 32.71
N PRO A 711 -16.12 -25.76 32.09
CA PRO A 711 -16.60 -26.22 30.79
C PRO A 711 -17.70 -27.30 30.84
N VAL A 712 -18.49 -27.39 29.77
CA VAL A 712 -19.50 -28.44 29.55
C VAL A 712 -18.86 -29.69 28.91
N ARG A 713 -19.22 -30.89 29.39
CA ARG A 713 -18.72 -32.18 28.90
C ARG A 713 -19.42 -32.63 27.61
N ARG A 714 -18.66 -33.28 26.71
CA ARG A 714 -19.20 -34.17 25.67
C ARG A 714 -19.65 -35.50 26.27
N SER A 715 -20.69 -36.10 25.71
CA SER A 715 -21.02 -37.54 25.84
C SER A 715 -21.01 -38.20 24.45
N ARG A 716 -20.80 -39.52 24.40
CA ARG A 716 -20.77 -40.32 23.15
C ARG A 716 -21.83 -41.43 23.19
N ARG A 717 -22.60 -41.56 22.11
CA ARG A 717 -23.37 -42.74 21.60
C ARG A 717 -23.98 -42.32 20.24
N SER A 718 -24.26 -43.15 19.23
CA SER A 718 -23.63 -44.39 18.71
C SER A 718 -24.50 -44.94 17.54
N GLY A 719 -23.97 -45.09 16.31
CA GLY A 719 -24.63 -45.84 15.21
C GLY A 719 -25.24 -45.00 14.05
N PRO A 720 -25.28 -45.53 12.80
CA PRO A 720 -25.90 -44.91 11.59
C PRO A 720 -27.02 -45.84 11.00
N PRO A 721 -27.43 -45.84 9.69
CA PRO A 721 -27.31 -44.88 8.55
C PRO A 721 -28.67 -44.58 7.82
N GLY A 722 -28.64 -43.90 6.65
CA GLY A 722 -29.78 -43.69 5.71
C GLY A 722 -30.07 -42.19 5.45
N ILE A 723 -30.25 -41.60 4.25
CA ILE A 723 -30.77 -41.97 2.89
C ILE A 723 -32.31 -41.88 2.77
N GLY A 724 -32.79 -41.06 1.80
CA GLY A 724 -34.21 -40.85 1.43
C GLY A 724 -34.75 -39.47 1.88
N ILE A 725 -35.22 -38.49 1.07
CA ILE A 725 -35.82 -38.35 -0.29
C ILE A 725 -37.37 -38.27 -0.30
N LEU A 726 -37.88 -37.05 -0.57
CA LEU A 726 -39.14 -36.61 -1.19
C LEU A 726 -40.54 -36.72 -0.49
N THR A 727 -41.19 -35.54 -0.45
CA THR A 727 -42.61 -35.19 -0.76
C THR A 727 -43.83 -35.74 0.02
N SER A 728 -44.59 -34.80 0.59
CA SER A 728 -46.02 -34.52 0.30
C SER A 728 -46.24 -33.01 0.60
N ASP A 729 -46.77 -32.15 -0.28
CA ASP A 729 -48.19 -31.91 -0.64
C ASP A 729 -49.10 -31.47 0.55
N ARG A 730 -49.94 -30.42 0.48
CA ARG A 730 -50.20 -29.42 -0.59
C ARG A 730 -51.08 -28.23 -0.10
N LEU A 731 -51.18 -27.16 -0.92
CA LEU A 731 -52.23 -26.11 -1.03
C LEU A 731 -51.95 -24.65 -0.53
N ILE A 732 -51.75 -23.74 -1.50
CA ILE A 732 -52.48 -22.46 -1.76
C ILE A 732 -52.42 -21.33 -0.69
N SER A 733 -52.11 -20.05 -0.99
CA SER A 733 -51.94 -19.31 -2.27
C SER A 733 -50.93 -18.15 -2.21
N ASP A 734 -50.30 -17.85 -3.36
CA ASP A 734 -50.03 -16.54 -4.00
C ASP A 734 -49.74 -15.31 -3.09
N ARG A 735 -48.64 -14.54 -3.24
CA ARG A 735 -47.87 -14.20 -4.46
C ARG A 735 -46.36 -14.04 -4.22
N GLU A 736 -45.60 -14.14 -5.31
CA GLU A 736 -44.11 -14.09 -5.36
C GLU A 736 -43.57 -12.71 -5.87
N PRO A 737 -42.25 -12.47 -6.11
CA PRO A 737 -41.57 -11.39 -5.38
C PRO A 737 -40.77 -10.42 -6.28
N HIS A 738 -40.14 -9.42 -5.65
CA HIS A 738 -38.95 -8.76 -6.20
C HIS A 738 -37.85 -8.66 -5.13
N GLY A 739 -36.70 -9.29 -5.41
CA GLY A 739 -35.53 -9.28 -4.52
C GLY A 739 -34.56 -8.14 -4.85
N GLY A 740 -33.81 -7.69 -3.84
CA GLY A 740 -32.66 -6.80 -3.99
C GLY A 740 -31.52 -7.30 -3.11
N SER A 741 -30.47 -7.86 -3.72
CA SER A 741 -29.35 -8.42 -2.96
C SER A 741 -28.52 -7.30 -2.34
N LEU A 742 -28.27 -7.42 -1.03
CA LEU A 742 -27.18 -6.70 -0.37
C LEU A 742 -25.84 -7.11 -1.01
N TYR A 743 -24.99 -6.13 -1.27
CA TYR A 743 -23.56 -6.27 -1.50
C TYR A 743 -22.85 -5.15 -0.74
N PHE A 744 -21.72 -5.49 -0.12
CA PHE A 744 -20.83 -4.57 0.60
C PHE A 744 -19.69 -4.10 -0.32
#